data_AF-A0A6P0RA99-F1
#
_entry.id   AF-A0A6P0RA99-F1
#
_cell.length_a   1.000
_cell.length_b   1.000
_cell.length_c   1.000
_cell.angle_alpha   90.00
_cell.angle_beta   90.00
_cell.angle_gamma   90.00
#
_symmetry.space_group_name_H-M   'P 1'
#
loop_
_entity.id
_entity.type
_entity.pdbx_description
1 polymer ?
#
loop_
_entity_poly.entity_id
_entity_poly.type
_entity_poly.pdbx_seq_one_letter_code
_entity_poly.pdbx_strand_id
1 'polypeptide(L)'
;MSKTESTKEYPLKIDNNGVIRLKPQQYIHVLDNNTGVTRLEIGPQTITLGDAERLVLQQRQTIIIPPRHYCIVTNPVLKDSDNQLLVDEYGQIRLRYGDREIRFAQDPFPLYPGEILEKNVTELQVVGTNQALRLIAIRDFTDTVTIAGESQTVTRITGDEWLFEGPGTYTPRVEVQVIATVIAKIIKPNQALRLLARQNCIDRQGDRRRAGEEWLVREEGAYLPGVDEEIVDTINAYVLTELQALHLKAKRTFTDIFGQQRKAGDEWLVTFADAEIHIPDVYEEVVGEVKITTLSDREWCIVINPIDTDGKPQWGTKEVRQGRTSFFLHPGEYLETEFSFGEPQSGTKEVRQGKTSFFVERPKFEPAYSYASLELESDSELDLEEDQDFETGIRKVYVLGEQEALLLKAEETFTEGTGANLITRQPGDLWMIAGPRDYIPPVEVEVLARRQAIPLDTNEGIYVRDVQTGELKLVSGPQAYMLAPYEELWEKELPEVVEQFLEQKIDPIADRGLLRQRRAASTPPAPPQRDRTQAVVFHVPQNAVVQIHDYKNRTARTVFGPDLVMLGPDEAFTVLSLSGGRPKKANMIKSLALFLGPDFMTDLFTVETSDHARLQLQLSYNWYFDVDTDNPQAAARLFQVPDFVGDACKAIASRVRGAVAGQKFDEFHRNSARIIREAVFGLDEEGRIRDEFRFRVNNLVVTNIDIQSVEPVDEETLKSLQKSVQLAIQITTDAQEAAARRDAERIEQEAKARLERQIIVDRGASEVERKQLLELEAENAAIQATGVASAEARAKAEAAQIQGQLAVNLAEQEVEAVRIRHEAEMAQLRARQEAELAHQRALNSLEIEKARQMAEITGTEFQQKVEALGAETIRAIAQAGPEMQARLLEGLGLQSVLITDGKSPINLFGTANGLINPVMPQVNNE
;
A
#
# COMPACT_ATOMS: atom_id res chain seq x y z
N MET A 1 75.39 -1.90 67.02
CA MET A 1 75.22 -3.30 66.60
C MET A 1 75.19 -3.35 65.07
N SER A 2 76.24 -3.07 64.29
CA SER A 2 77.69 -3.33 64.46
C SER A 2 77.99 -4.79 64.80
N LYS A 3 78.61 -5.47 63.82
CA LYS A 3 79.07 -6.86 63.89
C LYS A 3 79.94 -7.08 65.13
N THR A 4 79.76 -8.21 65.80
CA THR A 4 80.74 -8.79 66.72
C THR A 4 81.95 -9.24 65.90
N GLU A 5 82.88 -8.32 65.65
CA GLU A 5 84.20 -8.71 65.13
C GLU A 5 84.98 -9.41 66.24
N SER A 6 85.21 -10.70 66.01
CA SER A 6 86.06 -11.55 66.82
C SER A 6 87.49 -11.01 66.82
N THR A 7 87.95 -10.52 67.97
CA THR A 7 89.37 -10.26 68.20
C THR A 7 90.10 -11.62 68.13
N LYS A 8 90.70 -11.92 66.99
CA LYS A 8 91.51 -13.13 66.81
C LYS A 8 92.65 -13.12 67.83
N GLU A 9 92.74 -14.17 68.64
CA GLU A 9 93.94 -14.46 69.42
C GLU A 9 95.10 -14.72 68.45
N TYR A 10 96.05 -13.79 68.38
CA TYR A 10 97.30 -14.03 67.67
C TYR A 10 98.28 -14.73 68.61
N PRO A 11 98.85 -15.89 68.22
CA PRO A 11 99.76 -16.64 69.07
C PRO A 11 101.06 -15.87 69.30
N LEU A 12 101.50 -15.88 70.56
CA LEU A 12 102.68 -15.19 71.06
C LEU A 12 103.97 -15.68 70.39
N LYS A 13 104.75 -14.74 69.82
CA LYS A 13 106.21 -14.89 69.75
C LYS A 13 106.81 -14.27 71.02
N ILE A 14 107.15 -15.12 71.98
CA ILE A 14 108.01 -14.75 73.11
C ILE A 14 109.45 -15.05 72.66
N ASP A 15 110.32 -14.04 72.65
CA ASP A 15 111.75 -14.28 72.55
C ASP A 15 112.25 -14.87 73.87
N ASN A 16 113.04 -15.95 73.79
CA ASN A 16 113.38 -16.88 74.89
C ASN A 16 114.21 -16.30 76.07
N ASN A 17 114.28 -14.98 76.24
CA ASN A 17 115.07 -14.30 77.27
C ASN A 17 114.24 -13.39 78.21
N GLY A 18 112.91 -13.43 78.17
CA GLY A 18 112.04 -12.69 79.11
C GLY A 18 112.08 -11.15 78.99
N VAL A 19 112.59 -10.63 77.87
CA VAL A 19 112.78 -9.19 77.63
C VAL A 19 111.65 -8.63 76.77
N ILE A 20 110.94 -7.62 77.27
CA ILE A 20 109.86 -6.92 76.58
C ILE A 20 110.28 -5.48 76.31
N ARG A 21 110.41 -5.11 75.03
CA ARG A 21 110.71 -3.73 74.62
C ARG A 21 109.42 -2.94 74.36
N LEU A 22 109.11 -1.96 75.22
CA LEU A 22 108.00 -1.02 75.02
C LEU A 22 108.48 0.17 74.17
N LYS A 23 107.77 0.46 73.08
CA LYS A 23 107.95 1.71 72.33
C LYS A 23 107.28 2.88 73.08
N PRO A 24 107.58 4.15 72.74
CA PRO A 24 106.78 5.28 73.24
C PRO A 24 105.29 5.05 72.99
N GLN A 25 104.42 5.52 73.90
CA GLN A 25 102.96 5.35 73.82
C GLN A 25 102.50 3.88 73.75
N GLN A 26 103.31 2.92 74.21
CA GLN A 26 102.87 1.55 74.51
C GLN A 26 102.88 1.29 76.01
N TYR A 27 101.95 0.47 76.47
CA TYR A 27 101.87 0.03 77.86
C TYR A 27 101.55 -1.47 77.96
N ILE A 28 101.89 -2.05 79.12
CA ILE A 28 101.57 -3.43 79.51
C ILE A 28 101.11 -3.47 80.96
N HIS A 29 100.50 -4.59 81.36
CA HIS A 29 100.22 -4.90 82.76
C HIS A 29 101.03 -6.12 83.17
N VAL A 30 101.78 -5.99 84.27
CA VAL A 30 102.62 -7.05 84.84
C VAL A 30 102.09 -7.39 86.23
N LEU A 31 101.80 -8.67 86.46
CA LEU A 31 101.42 -9.22 87.75
C LEU A 31 102.66 -9.82 88.42
N ASP A 32 102.97 -9.37 89.63
CA ASP A 32 103.87 -10.10 90.51
C ASP A 32 103.08 -11.20 91.24
N ASN A 33 103.45 -12.47 91.03
CA ASN A 33 102.75 -13.60 91.63
C ASN A 33 103.06 -13.78 93.13
N ASN A 34 104.11 -13.13 93.67
CA ASN A 34 104.41 -13.17 95.10
C ASN A 34 103.49 -12.24 95.91
N THR A 35 103.18 -11.05 95.37
CA THR A 35 102.34 -10.05 96.01
C THR A 35 100.88 -10.06 95.53
N GLY A 36 100.62 -10.67 94.36
CA GLY A 36 99.30 -10.63 93.71
C GLY A 36 98.98 -9.29 93.03
N VAL A 37 99.92 -8.36 93.01
CA VAL A 37 99.72 -6.97 92.56
C VAL A 37 99.98 -6.86 91.06
N THR A 38 99.01 -6.32 90.34
CA THR A 38 99.16 -5.99 88.91
C THR A 38 99.50 -4.51 88.77
N ARG A 39 100.71 -4.23 88.29
CA ARG A 39 101.19 -2.87 88.01
C ARG A 39 101.13 -2.54 86.51
N LEU A 40 101.06 -1.25 86.22
CA LEU A 40 101.11 -0.68 84.89
C LEU A 40 102.54 -0.26 84.54
N GLU A 41 103.02 -0.65 83.36
CA GLU A 41 104.31 -0.22 82.85
C GLU A 41 104.14 0.49 81.50
N ILE A 42 104.71 1.68 81.36
CA ILE A 42 104.56 2.56 80.19
C ILE A 42 105.93 2.73 79.51
N GLY A 43 105.99 2.69 78.18
CA GLY A 43 107.21 2.93 77.39
C GLY A 43 107.55 4.42 77.19
N PRO A 44 108.78 4.76 76.78
CA PRO A 44 109.79 3.85 76.22
C PRO A 44 110.75 3.27 77.27
N GLN A 45 110.62 1.98 77.53
CA GLN A 45 111.56 1.21 78.37
C GLN A 45 111.64 -0.24 77.91
N THR A 46 112.75 -0.90 78.23
CA THR A 46 112.95 -2.33 77.99
C THR A 46 112.90 -3.03 79.34
N ILE A 47 111.89 -3.86 79.56
CA ILE A 47 111.59 -4.51 80.83
C ILE A 47 111.99 -5.97 80.75
N THR A 48 112.69 -6.47 81.75
CA THR A 48 112.99 -7.89 81.92
C THR A 48 112.12 -8.44 83.03
N LEU A 49 111.26 -9.41 82.74
CA LEU A 49 110.40 -10.04 83.75
C LEU A 49 111.23 -10.93 84.68
N GLY A 50 111.04 -10.80 86.00
CA GLY A 50 111.64 -11.70 86.98
C GLY A 50 110.90 -13.05 87.10
N ASP A 51 111.52 -14.05 87.75
CA ASP A 51 110.97 -15.42 87.87
C ASP A 51 109.57 -15.49 88.52
N ALA A 52 109.22 -14.51 89.37
CA ALA A 52 107.92 -14.41 90.01
C ALA A 52 106.91 -13.53 89.24
N GLU A 53 107.28 -12.92 88.12
CA GLU A 53 106.45 -11.96 87.40
C GLU A 53 105.82 -12.55 86.13
N ARG A 54 104.57 -12.18 85.85
CA ARG A 54 103.82 -12.64 84.67
C ARG A 54 103.15 -11.48 83.95
N LEU A 55 103.32 -11.44 82.64
CA LEU A 55 102.59 -10.52 81.76
C LEU A 55 101.08 -10.86 81.75
N VAL A 56 100.23 -9.91 82.11
CA VAL A 56 98.76 -10.05 82.07
C VAL A 56 98.18 -9.40 80.81
N LEU A 57 98.71 -8.24 80.41
CA LEU A 57 98.29 -7.53 79.21
C LEU A 57 99.48 -7.36 78.24
N GLN A 58 99.33 -7.85 77.01
CA GLN A 58 100.28 -7.63 75.91
C GLN A 58 100.41 -6.14 75.55
N GLN A 59 101.44 -5.76 74.79
CA GLN A 59 101.70 -4.35 74.45
C GLN A 59 100.50 -3.70 73.74
N ARG A 60 99.79 -2.80 74.42
CA ARG A 60 98.73 -1.97 73.84
C ARG A 60 99.21 -0.53 73.65
N GLN A 61 98.63 0.17 72.69
CA GLN A 61 98.86 1.61 72.54
C GLN A 61 98.02 2.40 73.56
N THR A 62 98.57 3.49 74.09
CA THR A 62 97.83 4.47 74.89
C THR A 62 96.69 5.07 74.07
N ILE A 63 95.56 5.35 74.72
CA ILE A 63 94.39 5.96 74.08
C ILE A 63 94.69 7.43 73.81
N ILE A 64 94.48 7.86 72.57
CA ILE A 64 94.60 9.25 72.13
C ILE A 64 93.18 9.75 71.86
N ILE A 65 92.76 10.84 72.51
CA ILE A 65 91.46 11.47 72.28
C ILE A 65 91.72 12.80 71.54
N PRO A 66 91.36 12.90 70.24
CA PRO A 66 91.51 14.16 69.51
C PRO A 66 90.61 15.26 70.08
N PRO A 67 90.89 16.55 69.77
CA PRO A 67 89.96 17.63 70.06
C PRO A 67 88.54 17.34 69.56
N ARG A 68 87.54 17.79 70.32
CA ARG A 68 86.10 17.55 70.06
C ARG A 68 85.68 16.06 70.05
N HIS A 69 86.48 15.17 70.62
CA HIS A 69 86.11 13.78 70.87
C HIS A 69 86.08 13.47 72.37
N TYR A 70 85.46 12.34 72.72
CA TYR A 70 85.45 11.76 74.06
C TYR A 70 85.48 10.24 74.01
N CYS A 71 85.82 9.59 75.13
CA CYS A 71 85.58 8.16 75.33
C CYS A 71 84.93 7.91 76.70
N ILE A 72 84.39 6.72 76.91
CA ILE A 72 83.81 6.30 78.20
C ILE A 72 84.65 5.15 78.75
N VAL A 73 85.17 5.33 79.97
CA VAL A 73 85.92 4.32 80.72
C VAL A 73 85.07 3.86 81.91
N THR A 74 84.91 2.56 82.09
CA THR A 74 84.28 1.96 83.28
C THR A 74 85.33 1.53 84.29
N ASN A 75 84.93 1.55 85.56
CA ASN A 75 85.80 1.35 86.73
C ASN A 75 87.02 2.31 86.74
N PRO A 76 86.82 3.63 86.58
CA PRO A 76 87.92 4.59 86.50
C PRO A 76 88.79 4.59 87.77
N VAL A 77 90.08 4.86 87.63
CA VAL A 77 90.99 5.02 88.78
C VAL A 77 90.48 6.05 89.78
N LEU A 78 90.68 5.72 91.06
CA LEU A 78 90.37 6.59 92.18
C LEU A 78 91.59 7.50 92.42
N LYS A 79 91.35 8.81 92.45
CA LYS A 79 92.39 9.84 92.62
C LYS A 79 92.10 10.68 93.84
N ASP A 80 93.15 11.17 94.49
CA ASP A 80 93.05 12.14 95.57
C ASP A 80 92.80 13.56 95.02
N SER A 81 92.52 14.50 95.92
CA SER A 81 92.38 15.94 95.70
C SER A 81 93.52 16.58 94.89
N ASP A 82 94.76 16.13 95.07
CA ASP A 82 95.93 16.53 94.25
C ASP A 82 96.06 15.76 92.91
N ASN A 83 95.00 15.08 92.47
CA ASN A 83 94.90 14.31 91.22
C ASN A 83 95.88 13.12 91.10
N GLN A 84 96.49 12.72 92.22
CA GLN A 84 97.39 11.56 92.32
C GLN A 84 96.60 10.24 92.49
N LEU A 85 97.16 9.13 92.01
CA LEU A 85 96.52 7.81 92.07
C LEU A 85 96.47 7.28 93.51
N LEU A 86 95.30 6.85 93.96
CA LEU A 86 95.17 6.17 95.25
C LEU A 86 95.48 4.68 95.13
N VAL A 87 96.41 4.24 95.97
CA VAL A 87 96.98 2.89 95.97
C VAL A 87 96.67 2.22 97.31
N ASP A 88 96.40 0.92 97.28
CA ASP A 88 96.13 0.09 98.46
C ASP A 88 97.40 -0.28 99.23
N GLU A 89 97.28 -0.82 100.45
CA GLU A 89 98.41 -1.14 101.34
C GLU A 89 99.48 -2.05 100.69
N TYR A 90 99.08 -2.84 99.69
CA TYR A 90 99.96 -3.76 98.95
C TYR A 90 100.55 -3.18 97.65
N GLY A 91 100.17 -1.96 97.22
CA GLY A 91 100.64 -1.37 95.95
C GLY A 91 99.66 -1.50 94.77
N GLN A 92 98.45 -2.03 94.98
CA GLN A 92 97.43 -2.16 93.94
C GLN A 92 96.62 -0.86 93.78
N ILE A 93 96.39 -0.40 92.54
CA ILE A 93 95.64 0.84 92.27
C ILE A 93 94.15 0.63 92.55
N ARG A 94 93.52 1.56 93.28
CA ARG A 94 92.09 1.52 93.61
C ARG A 94 91.23 2.09 92.48
N LEU A 95 90.10 1.45 92.19
CA LEU A 95 89.14 1.83 91.14
C LEU A 95 87.76 2.16 91.73
N ARG A 96 87.01 3.04 91.06
CA ARG A 96 85.58 3.26 91.32
C ARG A 96 84.74 2.19 90.62
N TYR A 97 84.69 0.99 91.18
CA TYR A 97 83.94 -0.14 90.60
C TYR A 97 82.45 0.19 90.39
N GLY A 98 81.93 -0.12 89.20
CA GLY A 98 80.54 0.15 88.82
C GLY A 98 80.25 1.59 88.39
N ASP A 99 81.26 2.46 88.40
CA ASP A 99 81.14 3.85 87.95
C ASP A 99 81.72 4.05 86.54
N ARG A 100 81.38 5.19 85.93
CA ARG A 100 81.83 5.61 84.60
C ARG A 100 82.57 6.94 84.68
N GLU A 101 83.58 7.10 83.84
CA GLU A 101 84.25 8.38 83.61
C GLU A 101 84.26 8.70 82.12
N ILE A 102 83.85 9.91 81.77
CA ILE A 102 83.96 10.46 80.42
C ILE A 102 85.30 11.19 80.34
N ARG A 103 86.20 10.71 79.48
CA ARG A 103 87.49 11.37 79.21
C ARG A 103 87.38 12.17 77.92
N PHE A 104 87.74 13.44 77.97
CA PHE A 104 87.79 14.36 76.82
C PHE A 104 89.22 14.44 76.27
N ALA A 105 89.47 15.34 75.31
CA ALA A 105 90.80 15.58 74.75
C ALA A 105 91.83 15.90 75.86
N GLN A 106 92.79 15.01 76.04
CA GLN A 106 93.87 15.07 77.03
C GLN A 106 95.10 14.31 76.49
N ASP A 107 96.22 14.39 77.19
CA ASP A 107 97.45 13.69 76.80
C ASP A 107 97.24 12.16 76.71
N PRO A 108 97.96 11.47 75.80
CA PRO A 108 97.79 10.04 75.57
C PRO A 108 97.94 9.19 76.84
N PHE A 109 96.87 8.51 77.25
CA PHE A 109 96.81 7.81 78.53
C PHE A 109 96.67 6.29 78.36
N PRO A 110 97.33 5.49 79.20
CA PRO A 110 97.08 4.05 79.31
C PRO A 110 95.79 3.78 80.10
N LEU A 111 95.22 2.58 79.94
CA LEU A 111 94.23 2.06 80.89
C LEU A 111 94.96 1.38 82.04
N TYR A 112 94.51 1.66 83.27
CA TYR A 112 95.04 0.97 84.45
C TYR A 112 94.46 -0.44 84.61
N PRO A 113 95.12 -1.34 85.37
CA PRO A 113 94.61 -2.69 85.61
C PRO A 113 93.20 -2.70 86.20
N GLY A 114 92.23 -3.18 85.42
CA GLY A 114 90.80 -3.21 85.78
C GLY A 114 89.93 -2.08 85.20
N GLU A 115 90.53 -1.03 84.62
CA GLU A 115 89.82 -0.08 83.77
C GLU A 115 89.44 -0.74 82.44
N ILE A 116 88.21 -0.50 81.96
CA ILE A 116 87.74 -1.00 80.67
C ILE A 116 87.25 0.17 79.83
N LEU A 117 87.69 0.24 78.57
CA LEU A 117 87.15 1.19 77.60
C LEU A 117 85.78 0.70 77.11
N GLU A 118 84.71 1.26 77.66
CA GLU A 118 83.33 0.89 77.32
C GLU A 118 82.91 1.48 75.96
N LYS A 119 83.24 2.75 75.72
CA LYS A 119 82.97 3.42 74.45
C LYS A 119 84.28 3.94 73.85
N ASN A 120 84.58 3.49 72.64
CA ASN A 120 85.71 3.98 71.85
C ASN A 120 85.61 5.49 71.60
N VAL A 121 86.73 6.09 71.22
CA VAL A 121 86.85 7.52 70.89
C VAL A 121 85.78 7.93 69.87
N THR A 122 84.88 8.82 70.27
CA THR A 122 83.69 9.25 69.53
C THR A 122 83.64 10.78 69.47
N GLU A 123 83.20 11.35 68.36
CA GLU A 123 82.98 12.81 68.24
C GLU A 123 81.89 13.32 69.20
N LEU A 124 82.05 14.56 69.69
CA LEU A 124 81.02 15.27 70.43
C LEU A 124 79.87 15.66 69.49
N GLN A 125 78.63 15.49 69.95
CA GLN A 125 77.45 15.72 69.13
C GLN A 125 77.22 17.22 68.94
N VAL A 126 77.30 17.69 67.69
CA VAL A 126 76.95 19.06 67.30
C VAL A 126 75.46 19.12 66.98
N VAL A 127 74.77 20.12 67.55
CA VAL A 127 73.34 20.37 67.39
C VAL A 127 73.17 21.64 66.56
N GLY A 128 72.46 21.54 65.44
CA GLY A 128 72.25 22.67 64.54
C GLY A 128 71.21 23.67 65.05
N THR A 129 71.11 24.82 64.39
CA THR A 129 69.95 25.73 64.52
C THR A 129 68.67 24.99 64.17
N ASN A 130 67.56 25.29 64.86
CA ASN A 130 66.26 24.61 64.70
C ASN A 130 66.28 23.11 65.04
N GLN A 131 67.26 22.67 65.85
CA GLN A 131 67.34 21.32 66.39
C GLN A 131 67.60 21.38 67.89
N ALA A 132 67.16 20.35 68.61
CA ALA A 132 67.48 20.14 70.01
C ALA A 132 67.72 18.66 70.32
N LEU A 133 68.45 18.37 71.39
CA LEU A 133 68.51 17.03 71.97
C LEU A 133 67.55 16.94 73.13
N ARG A 134 66.64 15.95 73.10
CA ARG A 134 65.85 15.58 74.27
C ARG A 134 66.72 14.70 75.17
N LEU A 135 66.99 15.23 76.36
CA LEU A 135 67.85 14.64 77.38
C LEU A 135 66.98 14.14 78.53
N ILE A 136 67.45 13.10 79.22
CA ILE A 136 66.85 12.59 80.46
C ILE A 136 67.92 12.32 81.52
N ALA A 137 67.64 12.68 82.77
CA ALA A 137 68.49 12.34 83.91
C ALA A 137 68.31 10.86 84.28
N ILE A 138 69.41 10.10 84.34
CA ILE A 138 69.44 8.70 84.79
C ILE A 138 70.00 8.54 86.21
N ARG A 139 70.51 9.62 86.80
CA ARG A 139 70.92 9.77 88.20
C ARG A 139 70.61 11.20 88.64
N ASP A 140 70.41 11.41 89.94
CA ASP A 140 70.24 12.76 90.50
C ASP A 140 71.56 13.54 90.43
N PHE A 141 71.55 14.77 89.91
CA PHE A 141 72.74 15.62 89.84
C PHE A 141 72.39 17.11 89.89
N THR A 142 73.39 17.94 90.20
CA THR A 142 73.28 19.40 90.08
C THR A 142 73.83 19.84 88.72
N ASP A 143 72.97 20.45 87.92
CA ASP A 143 73.36 21.08 86.65
C ASP A 143 73.63 22.57 86.84
N THR A 144 74.56 23.11 86.08
CA THR A 144 74.82 24.56 85.97
C THR A 144 74.35 25.02 84.60
N VAL A 145 73.11 25.47 84.52
CA VAL A 145 72.50 25.93 83.28
C VAL A 145 72.74 27.43 83.14
N THR A 146 73.30 27.86 82.01
CA THR A 146 73.50 29.28 81.72
C THR A 146 72.28 29.81 80.98
N ILE A 147 71.39 30.53 81.67
CA ILE A 147 70.18 31.12 81.09
C ILE A 147 70.41 32.62 80.99
N ALA A 148 70.29 33.18 79.79
CA ALA A 148 70.44 34.62 79.51
C ALA A 148 71.74 35.29 80.04
N GLY A 149 72.81 34.51 80.25
CA GLY A 149 74.10 35.00 80.76
C GLY A 149 74.32 34.81 82.27
N GLU A 150 73.32 34.34 83.01
CA GLU A 150 73.45 33.97 84.42
C GLU A 150 73.56 32.45 84.60
N SER A 151 74.52 32.00 85.41
CA SER A 151 74.71 30.58 85.75
C SER A 151 73.81 30.19 86.92
N GLN A 152 72.71 29.49 86.64
CA GLN A 152 71.79 28.99 87.66
C GLN A 152 72.05 27.49 87.94
N THR A 153 72.11 27.12 89.22
CA THR A 153 72.24 25.72 89.64
C THR A 153 70.87 25.07 89.73
N VAL A 154 70.59 24.15 88.81
CA VAL A 154 69.33 23.39 88.73
C VAL A 154 69.59 21.96 89.24
N THR A 155 68.90 21.55 90.30
CA THR A 155 68.88 20.14 90.73
C THR A 155 68.01 19.33 89.78
N ARG A 156 68.60 18.36 89.06
CA ARG A 156 67.89 17.39 88.21
C ARG A 156 67.68 16.10 88.99
N ILE A 157 66.45 15.60 89.00
CA ILE A 157 66.05 14.33 89.61
C ILE A 157 66.01 13.26 88.52
N THR A 158 66.31 12.02 88.88
CA THR A 158 66.21 10.85 87.98
C THR A 158 64.82 10.77 87.33
N GLY A 159 64.78 10.79 86.00
CA GLY A 159 63.55 10.84 85.20
C GLY A 159 63.22 12.22 84.62
N ASP A 160 63.83 13.31 85.12
CA ASP A 160 63.63 14.66 84.56
C ASP A 160 64.08 14.71 83.10
N GLU A 161 63.25 15.30 82.24
CA GLU A 161 63.54 15.54 80.83
C GLU A 161 63.72 17.03 80.51
N TRP A 162 64.62 17.36 79.59
CA TRP A 162 64.78 18.72 79.07
C TRP A 162 65.35 18.73 77.64
N LEU A 163 65.29 19.88 76.99
CA LEU A 163 65.92 20.11 75.69
C LEU A 163 67.28 20.79 75.85
N PHE A 164 68.27 20.33 75.11
CA PHE A 164 69.49 21.08 74.78
C PHE A 164 69.30 21.66 73.37
N GLU A 165 68.93 22.93 73.28
CA GLU A 165 68.69 23.63 72.02
C GLU A 165 70.01 24.04 71.33
N GLY A 166 70.08 23.89 70.01
CA GLY A 166 71.20 24.38 69.21
C GLY A 166 71.07 25.87 68.84
N PRO A 167 72.15 26.52 68.36
CA PRO A 167 73.41 25.91 67.93
C PRO A 167 74.39 25.68 69.08
N GLY A 168 74.84 24.45 69.27
CA GLY A 168 75.74 24.09 70.37
C GLY A 168 76.45 22.75 70.15
N THR A 169 77.58 22.52 70.81
CA THR A 169 78.18 21.18 70.92
C THR A 169 77.77 20.60 72.27
N TYR A 170 77.02 19.50 72.27
CA TYR A 170 76.62 18.83 73.50
C TYR A 170 77.82 18.11 74.12
N THR A 171 78.09 18.42 75.39
CA THR A 171 79.11 17.76 76.20
C THR A 171 78.45 16.65 77.03
N PRO A 172 78.68 15.36 76.72
CA PRO A 172 78.03 14.27 77.43
C PRO A 172 78.43 14.22 78.91
N ARG A 173 77.47 13.85 79.76
CA ARG A 173 77.66 13.59 81.19
C ARG A 173 77.28 12.14 81.51
N VAL A 174 77.73 11.60 82.66
CA VAL A 174 77.46 10.19 83.02
C VAL A 174 76.08 10.00 83.64
N GLU A 175 75.46 11.11 84.09
CA GLU A 175 74.16 11.21 84.71
C GLU A 175 73.03 11.50 83.71
N VAL A 176 73.37 11.74 82.43
CA VAL A 176 72.43 12.21 81.40
C VAL A 176 72.46 11.31 80.17
N GLN A 177 71.29 10.83 79.76
CA GLN A 177 71.09 10.06 78.53
C GLN A 177 70.44 10.92 77.45
N VAL A 178 70.92 10.83 76.21
CA VAL A 178 70.26 11.41 75.04
C VAL A 178 69.16 10.45 74.56
N ILE A 179 67.91 10.90 74.53
CA ILE A 179 66.76 10.13 74.02
C ILE A 179 66.69 10.26 72.50
N ALA A 180 66.56 11.50 72.00
CA ALA A 180 66.27 11.77 70.59
C ALA A 180 66.78 13.16 70.17
N THR A 181 66.92 13.36 68.86
CA THR A 181 67.06 14.69 68.25
C THR A 181 65.69 15.18 67.79
N VAL A 182 65.25 16.31 68.34
CA VAL A 182 64.01 17.01 67.96
C VAL A 182 64.37 18.06 66.91
N ILE A 183 63.53 18.20 65.88
CA ILE A 183 63.70 19.18 64.80
C ILE A 183 62.48 20.09 64.77
N ALA A 184 62.69 21.39 64.57
CA ALA A 184 61.59 22.34 64.47
C ALA A 184 60.72 22.09 63.23
N LYS A 185 59.40 22.24 63.40
CA LYS A 185 58.41 22.16 62.34
C LYS A 185 58.20 23.54 61.73
N ILE A 186 58.33 23.66 60.41
CA ILE A 186 58.09 24.93 59.70
C ILE A 186 56.58 25.13 59.52
N ILE A 187 56.06 26.21 60.09
CA ILE A 187 54.72 26.76 59.89
C ILE A 187 54.82 27.77 58.74
N LYS A 188 54.03 27.58 57.68
CA LYS A 188 53.95 28.49 56.53
C LYS A 188 52.86 29.56 56.76
N PRO A 189 52.84 30.63 55.95
CA PRO A 189 51.67 31.51 55.86
C PRO A 189 50.39 30.71 55.64
N ASN A 190 49.29 31.16 56.25
CA ASN A 190 47.98 30.51 56.24
C ASN A 190 47.98 29.06 56.78
N GLN A 191 48.93 28.73 57.68
CA GLN A 191 48.93 27.46 58.43
C GLN A 191 49.02 27.72 59.94
N ALA A 192 48.49 26.79 60.72
CA ALA A 192 48.71 26.71 62.16
C ALA A 192 49.17 25.30 62.55
N LEU A 193 49.93 25.20 63.64
CA LEU A 193 50.38 23.93 64.21
C LEU A 193 49.56 23.59 65.44
N ARG A 194 48.89 22.43 65.42
CA ARG A 194 48.13 21.94 66.58
C ARG A 194 49.04 21.19 67.52
N LEU A 195 49.06 21.63 68.77
CA LEU A 195 49.83 21.02 69.85
C LEU A 195 48.89 20.39 70.87
N LEU A 196 49.37 19.32 71.50
CA LEU A 196 48.76 18.62 72.63
C LEU A 196 49.75 18.64 73.80
N ALA A 197 49.29 19.03 74.99
CA ALA A 197 50.10 19.00 76.20
C ALA A 197 50.11 17.58 76.79
N ARG A 198 51.27 16.92 76.82
CA ARG A 198 51.45 15.60 77.43
C ARG A 198 51.37 15.64 78.95
N GLN A 199 51.88 16.72 79.55
CA GLN A 199 51.84 16.99 80.98
C GLN A 199 51.38 18.44 81.22
N ASN A 200 51.20 18.82 82.48
CA ASN A 200 50.93 20.23 82.81
C ASN A 200 52.21 21.05 82.56
N CYS A 201 52.21 21.84 81.49
CA CYS A 201 53.38 22.62 81.06
C CYS A 201 53.04 24.10 80.89
N ILE A 202 54.06 24.88 80.56
CA ILE A 202 53.93 26.26 80.11
C ILE A 202 54.39 26.24 78.65
N ASP A 203 53.56 26.73 77.74
CA ASP A 203 53.91 26.78 76.31
C ASP A 203 54.90 27.92 76.00
N ARG A 204 55.37 27.98 74.75
CA ARG A 204 56.30 29.06 74.32
C ARG A 204 55.73 30.48 74.39
N GLN A 205 54.41 30.65 74.47
CA GLN A 205 53.76 31.96 74.59
C GLN A 205 53.57 32.38 76.07
N GLY A 206 53.80 31.47 77.02
CA GLY A 206 53.73 31.71 78.46
C GLY A 206 52.42 31.27 79.10
N ASP A 207 51.52 30.65 78.33
CA ASP A 207 50.24 30.15 78.82
C ASP A 207 50.41 28.80 79.56
N ARG A 208 49.61 28.61 80.61
CA ARG A 208 49.60 27.37 81.39
C ARG A 208 48.66 26.34 80.76
N ARG A 209 49.24 25.30 80.15
CA ARG A 209 48.50 24.21 79.52
C ARG A 209 48.33 23.04 80.49
N ARG A 210 47.15 22.41 80.47
CA ARG A 210 46.87 21.19 81.24
C ARG A 210 47.17 19.94 80.40
N ALA A 211 47.52 18.84 81.07
CA ALA A 211 47.67 17.55 80.39
C ALA A 211 46.38 17.18 79.62
N GLY A 212 46.50 16.88 78.33
CA GLY A 212 45.39 16.63 77.41
C GLY A 212 44.74 17.88 76.80
N GLU A 213 45.25 19.08 77.09
CA GLU A 213 44.81 20.32 76.44
C GLU A 213 45.43 20.43 75.04
N GLU A 214 44.63 20.93 74.09
CA GLU A 214 45.05 21.19 72.71
C GLU A 214 44.89 22.67 72.38
N TRP A 215 45.84 23.23 71.64
CA TRP A 215 45.84 24.62 71.16
C TRP A 215 46.55 24.74 69.80
N LEU A 216 46.44 25.92 69.16
CA LEU A 216 47.06 26.23 67.88
C LEU A 216 48.14 27.30 68.01
N VAL A 217 49.31 27.02 67.45
CA VAL A 217 50.36 28.02 67.22
C VAL A 217 50.23 28.55 65.80
N ARG A 218 50.00 29.86 65.68
CA ARG A 218 49.76 30.57 64.39
C ARG A 218 50.97 31.40 63.91
N GLU A 219 52.06 31.43 64.67
CA GLU A 219 53.27 32.19 64.35
C GLU A 219 54.04 31.54 63.18
N GLU A 220 54.28 32.31 62.11
CA GLU A 220 55.05 31.84 60.96
C GLU A 220 56.52 31.62 61.32
N GLY A 221 57.09 30.48 60.90
CA GLY A 221 58.50 30.17 61.13
C GLY A 221 58.74 28.74 61.59
N ALA A 222 59.92 28.50 62.17
CA ALA A 222 60.33 27.19 62.66
C ALA A 222 59.95 27.02 64.14
N TYR A 223 58.84 26.33 64.40
CA TYR A 223 58.40 26.01 65.76
C TYR A 223 59.10 24.75 66.28
N LEU A 224 59.91 24.89 67.32
CA LEU A 224 60.57 23.77 68.00
C LEU A 224 59.73 23.32 69.20
N PRO A 225 59.07 22.15 69.17
CA PRO A 225 58.20 21.73 70.27
C PRO A 225 58.99 21.52 71.56
N GLY A 226 58.41 21.93 72.68
CA GLY A 226 58.89 21.63 74.02
C GLY A 226 58.86 20.13 74.36
N VAL A 227 59.39 19.76 75.53
CA VAL A 227 59.42 18.35 75.98
C VAL A 227 58.01 17.75 76.11
N ASP A 228 57.11 18.53 76.70
CA ASP A 228 55.72 18.14 76.99
C ASP A 228 54.75 18.54 75.86
N GLU A 229 55.25 19.10 74.76
CA GLU A 229 54.45 19.50 73.59
C GLU A 229 54.49 18.41 72.52
N GLU A 230 53.33 17.86 72.19
CA GLU A 230 53.16 16.89 71.11
C GLU A 230 52.50 17.54 69.89
N ILE A 231 53.16 17.45 68.73
CA ILE A 231 52.59 17.94 67.47
C ILE A 231 51.54 16.94 66.99
N VAL A 232 50.29 17.39 66.89
CA VAL A 232 49.16 16.58 66.42
C VAL A 232 49.04 16.65 64.89
N ASP A 233 48.77 17.85 64.37
CA ASP A 233 48.56 18.09 62.95
C ASP A 233 48.98 19.52 62.54
N THR A 234 48.91 19.81 61.24
CA THR A 234 49.11 21.16 60.69
C THR A 234 47.84 21.54 59.95
N ILE A 235 47.13 22.53 60.48
CA ILE A 235 45.85 23.02 59.95
C ILE A 235 46.13 24.07 58.88
N ASN A 236 45.46 23.97 57.73
CA ASN A 236 45.47 25.01 56.69
C ASN A 236 44.28 25.95 56.91
N ALA A 237 44.44 27.22 56.56
CA ALA A 237 43.33 28.16 56.52
C ALA A 237 42.40 27.89 55.32
N TYR A 238 41.12 28.19 55.51
CA TYR A 238 40.13 28.35 54.44
C TYR A 238 40.20 29.79 53.93
N VAL A 239 40.27 29.96 52.61
CA VAL A 239 40.19 31.27 51.96
C VAL A 239 38.73 31.50 51.58
N LEU A 240 38.13 32.55 52.15
CA LEU A 240 36.73 32.88 51.93
C LEU A 240 36.60 33.88 50.77
N THR A 241 35.44 33.90 50.13
CA THR A 241 35.13 34.82 49.04
C THR A 241 33.73 35.40 49.24
N GLU A 242 33.40 36.49 48.54
CA GLU A 242 32.03 37.04 48.55
C GLU A 242 30.95 36.03 48.13
N LEU A 243 31.33 34.89 47.52
CA LEU A 243 30.43 33.83 47.08
C LEU A 243 30.37 32.62 48.03
N GLN A 244 31.23 32.55 49.06
CA GLN A 244 31.39 31.39 49.95
C GLN A 244 31.54 31.82 51.41
N ALA A 245 30.66 31.28 52.27
CA ALA A 245 30.77 31.34 53.72
C ALA A 245 31.17 29.96 54.29
N LEU A 246 31.85 29.95 55.44
CA LEU A 246 32.24 28.72 56.13
C LEU A 246 31.27 28.44 57.27
N HIS A 247 30.61 27.28 57.25
CA HIS A 247 29.70 26.84 58.30
C HIS A 247 30.48 26.12 59.40
N LEU A 248 30.48 26.73 60.59
CA LEU A 248 31.17 26.26 61.77
C LEU A 248 30.20 25.84 62.88
N LYS A 249 30.64 24.89 63.70
CA LYS A 249 29.94 24.39 64.88
C LYS A 249 30.87 24.33 66.09
N ALA A 250 30.40 24.77 67.25
CA ALA A 250 31.20 24.76 68.48
C ALA A 250 31.14 23.38 69.18
N LYS A 251 32.29 22.71 69.31
CA LYS A 251 32.43 21.43 70.03
C LYS A 251 32.26 21.57 71.55
N ARG A 252 32.58 22.75 72.10
CA ARG A 252 32.46 23.10 73.52
C ARG A 252 32.19 24.60 73.65
N THR A 253 31.81 25.08 74.83
CA THR A 253 31.68 26.52 75.08
C THR A 253 33.07 27.17 75.10
N PHE A 254 33.32 28.14 74.22
CA PHE A 254 34.58 28.88 74.12
C PHE A 254 34.35 30.32 73.61
N THR A 255 35.41 31.10 73.49
CA THR A 255 35.37 32.43 72.84
C THR A 255 36.14 32.34 71.53
N ASP A 256 35.47 32.69 70.44
CA ASP A 256 35.95 32.71 69.06
C ASP A 256 37.04 33.80 68.88
N ILE A 257 37.84 33.74 67.81
CA ILE A 257 38.86 34.76 67.50
C ILE A 257 38.25 36.16 67.28
N PHE A 258 36.98 36.20 66.85
CA PHE A 258 36.19 37.43 66.73
C PHE A 258 35.69 37.98 68.08
N GLY A 259 36.03 37.34 69.20
CA GLY A 259 35.62 37.76 70.56
C GLY A 259 34.19 37.36 70.95
N GLN A 260 33.47 36.62 70.09
CA GLN A 260 32.10 36.18 70.38
C GLN A 260 32.10 34.89 71.21
N GLN A 261 31.28 34.85 72.27
CA GLN A 261 31.11 33.66 73.08
C GLN A 261 30.18 32.65 72.39
N ARG A 262 30.71 31.47 72.03
CA ARG A 262 29.96 30.35 71.44
C ARG A 262 29.68 29.31 72.51
N LYS A 263 28.48 28.76 72.58
CA LYS A 263 28.13 27.62 73.45
C LYS A 263 28.30 26.30 72.70
N ALA A 264 28.49 25.22 73.44
CA ALA A 264 28.58 23.88 72.85
C ALA A 264 27.32 23.55 72.02
N GLY A 265 27.50 23.25 70.74
CA GLY A 265 26.44 22.96 69.78
C GLY A 265 25.92 24.15 68.99
N ASP A 266 26.32 25.39 69.31
CA ASP A 266 25.99 26.57 68.50
C ASP A 266 26.61 26.44 67.10
N GLU A 267 25.89 26.90 66.08
CA GLU A 267 26.32 26.89 64.67
C GLU A 267 26.25 28.31 64.10
N TRP A 268 27.22 28.68 63.27
CA TRP A 268 27.29 30.00 62.62
C TRP A 268 28.00 29.93 61.27
N LEU A 269 27.90 31.03 60.51
CA LEU A 269 28.68 31.25 59.31
C LEU A 269 29.82 32.23 59.62
N VAL A 270 31.00 31.99 59.05
CA VAL A 270 32.05 32.99 58.89
C VAL A 270 32.03 33.42 57.42
N THR A 271 31.88 34.72 57.17
CA THR A 271 31.79 35.29 55.83
C THR A 271 33.06 36.08 55.48
N PHE A 272 33.21 36.45 54.22
CA PHE A 272 34.29 37.34 53.77
C PHE A 272 34.33 38.69 54.50
N ALA A 273 33.18 39.17 55.04
CA ALA A 273 33.12 40.40 55.83
C ALA A 273 33.72 40.24 57.24
N ASP A 274 33.77 39.02 57.77
CA ASP A 274 34.35 38.71 59.08
C ASP A 274 35.86 38.46 58.96
N ALA A 275 36.27 37.64 57.98
CA ALA A 275 37.67 37.40 57.63
C ALA A 275 37.83 36.93 56.17
N GLU A 276 38.85 37.43 55.48
CA GLU A 276 39.25 36.89 54.17
C GLU A 276 39.77 35.44 54.27
N ILE A 277 40.35 35.08 55.42
CA ILE A 277 41.04 33.83 55.67
C ILE A 277 40.73 33.36 57.10
N HIS A 278 40.13 32.18 57.27
CA HIS A 278 39.82 31.60 58.58
C HIS A 278 40.60 30.30 58.81
N ILE A 279 41.29 30.20 59.94
CA ILE A 279 41.89 28.95 60.43
C ILE A 279 40.95 28.40 61.51
N PRO A 280 40.27 27.25 61.28
CA PRO A 280 39.38 26.67 62.27
C PRO A 280 40.11 26.36 63.56
N ASP A 281 39.58 26.84 64.69
CA ASP A 281 40.18 26.58 66.00
C ASP A 281 39.89 25.15 66.49
N VAL A 282 40.61 24.70 67.52
CA VAL A 282 40.49 23.36 68.12
C VAL A 282 39.05 23.02 68.51
N TYR A 283 38.30 24.03 68.95
CA TYR A 283 36.93 23.91 69.42
C TYR A 283 35.87 24.16 68.34
N GLU A 284 36.31 24.43 67.11
CA GLU A 284 35.46 24.57 65.94
C GLU A 284 35.40 23.24 65.17
N GLU A 285 34.25 22.98 64.56
CA GLU A 285 34.02 21.89 63.63
C GLU A 285 33.51 22.50 62.33
N VAL A 286 34.25 22.29 61.23
CA VAL A 286 33.79 22.71 59.91
C VAL A 286 32.70 21.73 59.47
N VAL A 287 31.47 22.23 59.35
CA VAL A 287 30.33 21.46 58.84
C VAL A 287 30.36 21.45 57.31
N GLY A 288 30.71 22.57 56.68
CA GLY A 288 30.85 22.69 55.23
C GLY A 288 31.06 24.12 54.75
N GLU A 289 31.05 24.30 53.43
CA GLU A 289 31.03 25.60 52.76
C GLU A 289 29.62 25.89 52.23
N VAL A 290 29.08 27.06 52.55
CA VAL A 290 27.76 27.53 52.09
C VAL A 290 27.98 28.53 50.97
N LYS A 291 27.38 28.26 49.80
CA LYS A 291 27.40 29.19 48.66
C LYS A 291 26.37 30.30 48.86
N ILE A 292 26.65 31.47 48.32
CA ILE A 292 25.68 32.57 48.30
C ILE A 292 24.49 32.23 47.40
N THR A 293 23.27 32.49 47.89
CA THR A 293 22.02 32.46 47.12
C THR A 293 21.81 33.85 46.54
N THR A 294 21.65 33.96 45.22
CA THR A 294 21.44 35.24 44.52
C THR A 294 20.08 35.22 43.83
N LEU A 295 19.24 36.22 44.12
CA LEU A 295 17.99 36.49 43.42
C LEU A 295 18.19 37.68 42.48
N SER A 296 17.67 37.59 41.25
CA SER A 296 17.53 38.70 40.32
C SER A 296 16.23 39.49 40.53
N ASP A 297 16.02 40.55 39.74
CA ASP A 297 14.81 41.38 39.79
C ASP A 297 13.51 40.63 39.41
N ARG A 298 13.61 39.41 38.85
CA ARG A 298 12.47 38.56 38.46
C ARG A 298 12.49 37.19 39.12
N GLU A 299 13.21 37.06 40.24
CA GLU A 299 13.28 35.86 41.06
C GLU A 299 12.88 36.17 42.50
N TRP A 300 12.32 35.16 43.15
CA TRP A 300 11.90 35.18 44.55
C TRP A 300 12.06 33.77 45.13
N CYS A 301 12.11 33.66 46.45
CA CYS A 301 12.11 32.36 47.12
C CYS A 301 11.42 32.44 48.47
N ILE A 302 10.99 31.28 48.98
CA ILE A 302 10.45 31.14 50.33
C ILE A 302 11.55 30.49 51.19
N VAL A 303 11.97 31.19 52.23
CA VAL A 303 12.89 30.68 53.25
C VAL A 303 12.06 30.11 54.40
N ILE A 304 12.31 28.85 54.73
CA ILE A 304 11.69 28.16 55.88
C ILE A 304 12.63 28.28 57.09
N ASN A 305 12.04 28.53 58.26
CA ASN A 305 12.72 28.83 59.53
C ASN A 305 13.68 30.04 59.48
N PRO A 306 13.26 31.19 58.92
CA PRO A 306 14.09 32.41 58.87
C PRO A 306 14.68 32.77 60.23
N ILE A 307 15.89 33.33 60.23
CA ILE A 307 16.56 33.73 61.46
C ILE A 307 16.05 35.09 61.99
N ASP A 308 15.71 35.11 63.28
CA ASP A 308 15.37 36.34 64.01
C ASP A 308 16.61 37.22 64.26
N THR A 309 16.38 38.49 64.57
CA THR A 309 17.37 39.47 65.07
C THR A 309 18.27 38.98 66.21
N ASP A 310 17.79 38.01 67.00
CA ASP A 310 18.51 37.30 68.07
C ASP A 310 19.46 36.18 67.58
N GLY A 311 19.57 35.95 66.26
CA GLY A 311 20.42 34.92 65.65
C GLY A 311 19.90 33.49 65.79
N LYS A 312 18.58 33.28 65.87
CA LYS A 312 17.95 31.96 66.03
C LYS A 312 16.89 31.68 64.95
N PRO A 313 16.78 30.45 64.43
CA PRO A 313 15.76 30.07 63.45
C PRO A 313 14.35 30.05 64.07
N GLN A 314 13.39 30.66 63.38
CA GLN A 314 11.98 30.69 63.76
C GLN A 314 11.23 29.45 63.23
N TRP A 315 11.35 28.32 63.94
CA TRP A 315 10.79 27.02 63.53
C TRP A 315 9.32 27.07 63.09
N GLY A 316 9.05 26.58 61.88
CA GLY A 316 7.70 26.48 61.29
C GLY A 316 7.19 27.75 60.61
N THR A 317 7.97 28.85 60.62
CA THR A 317 7.62 30.07 59.88
C THR A 317 8.23 30.08 58.47
N LYS A 318 7.63 30.87 57.57
CA LYS A 318 8.06 31.07 56.19
C LYS A 318 8.23 32.56 55.90
N GLU A 319 9.30 32.92 55.20
CA GLU A 319 9.57 34.31 54.77
C GLU A 319 9.75 34.34 53.24
N VAL A 320 9.03 35.23 52.55
CA VAL A 320 9.24 35.51 51.12
C VAL A 320 10.39 36.52 50.97
N ARG A 321 11.49 36.11 50.35
CA ARG A 321 12.59 37.01 49.93
C ARG A 321 12.49 37.25 48.43
N GLN A 322 12.53 38.52 48.01
CA GLN A 322 12.28 38.94 46.63
C GLN A 322 13.15 40.11 46.18
N GLY A 323 13.38 40.21 44.88
CA GLY A 323 14.16 41.27 44.24
C GLY A 323 15.67 41.09 44.39
N ARG A 324 16.44 41.95 43.69
CA ARG A 324 17.90 41.81 43.56
C ARG A 324 18.64 41.83 44.89
N THR A 325 18.88 40.64 45.43
CA THR A 325 19.44 40.41 46.76
C THR A 325 20.35 39.19 46.71
N SER A 326 21.44 39.23 47.47
CA SER A 326 22.38 38.13 47.60
C SER A 326 22.59 37.86 49.08
N PHE A 327 22.32 36.64 49.53
CA PHE A 327 22.37 36.25 50.94
C PHE A 327 22.88 34.82 51.10
N PHE A 328 23.42 34.50 52.28
CA PHE A 328 23.73 33.12 52.64
C PHE A 328 22.57 32.54 53.46
N LEU A 329 22.22 31.27 53.21
CA LEU A 329 21.29 30.55 54.07
C LEU A 329 21.97 30.26 55.40
N HIS A 330 21.40 30.77 56.50
CA HIS A 330 21.96 30.56 57.82
C HIS A 330 21.68 29.12 58.34
N PRO A 331 22.45 28.62 59.33
CA PRO A 331 22.23 27.28 59.88
C PRO A 331 20.81 27.09 60.44
N GLY A 332 20.03 26.22 59.79
CA GLY A 332 18.62 25.95 60.10
C GLY A 332 17.63 26.56 59.09
N GLU A 333 18.04 27.52 58.28
CA GLU A 333 17.28 28.00 57.12
C GLU A 333 17.40 27.01 55.95
N TYR A 334 16.33 26.83 55.19
CA TYR A 334 16.36 26.16 53.88
C TYR A 334 15.28 26.74 52.96
N LEU A 335 15.46 26.58 51.65
CA LEU A 335 14.49 27.04 50.65
C LEU A 335 13.35 26.03 50.48
N GLU A 336 12.13 26.52 50.27
CA GLU A 336 10.97 25.69 49.99
C GLU A 336 10.96 25.15 48.55
N THR A 337 11.46 23.93 48.39
CA THR A 337 11.29 23.14 47.17
C THR A 337 9.94 22.40 47.18
N GLU A 338 9.30 22.24 46.02
CA GLU A 338 7.96 21.63 45.91
C GLU A 338 7.95 20.10 46.00
N PHE A 339 8.88 19.52 46.77
CA PHE A 339 8.90 18.10 47.11
C PHE A 339 8.33 17.84 48.51
N SER A 340 7.04 18.15 48.68
CA SER A 340 6.27 17.70 49.84
C SER A 340 5.96 16.19 49.76
N PHE A 341 6.97 15.36 50.02
CA PHE A 341 6.73 13.95 50.32
C PHE A 341 5.90 13.87 51.62
N GLY A 342 4.71 13.27 51.52
CA GLY A 342 3.83 13.07 52.66
C GLY A 342 4.50 12.32 53.81
N GLU A 343 4.07 12.62 55.04
CA GLU A 343 4.67 12.12 56.28
C GLU A 343 4.95 10.60 56.25
N PRO A 344 6.16 10.15 56.64
CA PRO A 344 6.39 8.74 56.89
C PRO A 344 5.65 8.34 58.18
N GLN A 345 4.44 7.82 58.04
CA GLN A 345 3.69 7.26 59.17
C GLN A 345 4.53 6.21 59.92
N SER A 346 4.37 6.21 61.24
CA SER A 346 5.04 5.34 62.22
C SER A 346 5.00 3.84 61.86
N GLY A 347 5.95 3.39 61.05
CA GLY A 347 6.22 1.99 60.75
C GLY A 347 7.26 1.41 61.71
N THR A 348 6.87 0.36 62.44
CA THR A 348 7.72 -0.34 63.41
C THR A 348 9.04 -0.85 62.83
N LYS A 349 10.17 -0.45 63.41
CA LYS A 349 11.49 -1.07 63.15
C LYS A 349 11.52 -2.50 63.72
N GLU A 350 11.39 -3.52 62.86
CA GLU A 350 11.94 -4.83 63.17
C GLU A 350 13.43 -4.89 62.80
N VAL A 351 14.23 -5.37 63.75
CA VAL A 351 15.67 -5.56 63.60
C VAL A 351 15.95 -6.96 63.08
N ARG A 352 16.63 -7.09 61.93
CA ARG A 352 17.42 -8.29 61.62
C ARG A 352 18.82 -7.95 61.12
N GLN A 353 19.79 -8.64 61.70
CA GLN A 353 21.22 -8.46 61.52
C GLN A 353 21.73 -9.14 60.24
N GLY A 354 22.76 -8.58 59.61
CA GLY A 354 23.41 -9.20 58.44
C GLY A 354 24.76 -8.55 58.08
N LYS A 355 25.84 -9.11 58.61
CA LYS A 355 27.24 -8.96 58.13
C LYS A 355 27.32 -9.29 56.61
N THR A 356 28.26 -8.82 55.78
CA THR A 356 29.63 -8.27 55.99
C THR A 356 30.15 -7.57 54.72
N SER A 357 31.14 -6.68 54.86
CA SER A 357 32.22 -6.28 53.91
C SER A 357 32.35 -7.03 52.56
N PHE A 358 32.67 -6.36 51.42
CA PHE A 358 34.05 -5.98 51.07
C PHE A 358 34.16 -4.95 49.90
N PHE A 359 35.36 -4.39 49.73
CA PHE A 359 35.79 -3.39 48.73
C PHE A 359 36.03 -3.95 47.30
N VAL A 360 36.24 -3.01 46.34
CA VAL A 360 37.18 -3.02 45.18
C VAL A 360 36.56 -2.91 43.76
N GLU A 361 37.07 -1.91 43.01
CA GLU A 361 37.15 -1.70 41.55
C GLU A 361 35.94 -1.40 40.63
N ARG A 362 36.07 -0.29 39.88
CA ARG A 362 35.65 -0.15 38.47
C ARG A 362 36.79 -0.69 37.59
N PRO A 363 36.52 -1.28 36.41
CA PRO A 363 36.65 -0.44 35.20
C PRO A 363 35.70 -0.76 34.02
N LYS A 364 35.68 0.20 33.09
CA LYS A 364 35.06 0.27 31.75
C LYS A 364 35.11 -1.04 30.94
N PHE A 365 34.04 -1.34 30.17
CA PHE A 365 34.02 -1.29 28.68
C PHE A 365 32.61 -1.67 28.12
N GLU A 366 32.13 -0.89 27.15
CA GLU A 366 31.05 -1.24 26.20
C GLU A 366 31.65 -2.02 24.98
N PRO A 367 30.93 -2.42 23.90
CA PRO A 367 29.50 -2.24 23.56
C PRO A 367 28.76 -3.50 23.04
N ALA A 368 27.54 -3.26 22.55
CA ALA A 368 26.76 -4.03 21.56
C ALA A 368 25.93 -5.24 22.05
N TYR A 369 24.60 -5.06 22.05
CA TYR A 369 23.81 -5.48 20.88
C TYR A 369 22.64 -4.50 20.63
N SER A 370 22.32 -4.31 19.36
CA SER A 370 21.30 -3.37 18.88
C SER A 370 19.88 -3.93 18.95
N TYR A 371 18.92 -3.07 19.31
CA TYR A 371 17.65 -3.02 18.60
C TYR A 371 17.49 -1.62 18.02
N ALA A 372 17.27 -1.54 16.71
CA ALA A 372 17.09 -0.30 16.00
C ALA A 372 15.60 -0.01 15.78
N SER A 373 15.25 1.26 15.96
CA SER A 373 14.17 1.97 15.28
C SER A 373 12.74 1.45 15.41
N LEU A 374 11.94 2.22 16.15
CA LEU A 374 10.73 2.80 15.57
C LEU A 374 10.55 4.20 16.15
N GLU A 375 11.06 5.18 15.41
CA GLU A 375 10.75 6.59 15.62
C GLU A 375 9.27 6.79 15.32
N LEU A 376 8.55 7.42 16.25
CA LEU A 376 7.27 8.06 15.99
C LEU A 376 7.43 9.52 16.37
N GLU A 377 7.66 10.34 15.35
CA GLU A 377 7.53 11.78 15.44
C GLU A 377 6.07 12.09 15.82
N SER A 378 5.87 12.63 17.02
CA SER A 378 4.63 13.29 17.42
C SER A 378 4.91 14.76 17.62
N ASP A 379 4.80 15.52 16.52
CA ASP A 379 4.77 16.98 16.54
C ASP A 379 3.53 17.45 17.32
N SER A 380 3.69 17.62 18.61
CA SER A 380 2.86 18.47 19.45
C SER A 380 3.76 19.21 20.42
N GLU A 381 4.48 20.19 19.86
CA GLU A 381 5.26 21.20 20.56
C GLU A 381 4.28 22.07 21.37
N LEU A 382 3.84 21.54 22.51
CA LEU A 382 3.29 22.34 23.60
C LEU A 382 4.48 22.95 24.31
N ASP A 383 4.75 24.22 24.02
CA ASP A 383 5.67 25.09 24.77
C ASP A 383 5.17 25.27 26.22
N LEU A 384 5.28 24.21 27.02
CA LEU A 384 5.45 24.37 28.45
C LEU A 384 6.87 24.87 28.65
N GLU A 385 7.00 26.13 29.06
CA GLU A 385 8.26 26.71 29.51
C GLU A 385 8.76 25.93 30.75
N GLU A 386 9.43 24.79 30.55
CA GLU A 386 10.18 24.02 31.57
C GLU A 386 11.47 24.77 31.97
N ASP A 387 11.29 26.03 32.30
CA ASP A 387 12.32 26.98 32.70
C ASP A 387 12.19 27.22 34.23
N GLN A 388 11.86 26.17 34.98
CA GLN A 388 11.83 26.14 36.44
C GLN A 388 12.91 25.18 36.94
N ASP A 389 14.03 25.73 37.39
CA ASP A 389 15.13 24.98 38.03
C ASP A 389 14.73 24.53 39.44
N PHE A 390 13.80 23.57 39.51
CA PHE A 390 13.22 23.03 40.75
C PHE A 390 14.25 22.51 41.77
N GLU A 391 15.48 22.20 41.33
CA GLU A 391 16.59 21.80 42.21
C GLU A 391 17.09 22.93 43.13
N THR A 392 16.81 24.20 42.82
CA THR A 392 17.42 25.36 43.52
C THR A 392 16.51 26.02 44.56
N GLY A 393 15.21 25.77 44.55
CA GLY A 393 14.22 26.46 45.42
C GLY A 393 14.00 27.94 45.10
N ILE A 394 14.59 28.45 44.03
CA ILE A 394 14.36 29.80 43.49
C ILE A 394 13.22 29.72 42.48
N ARG A 395 12.26 30.63 42.58
CA ARG A 395 11.04 30.70 41.75
C ARG A 395 11.08 31.97 40.90
N LYS A 396 10.57 31.88 39.67
CA LYS A 396 10.40 33.06 38.81
C LYS A 396 9.13 33.85 39.20
N VAL A 397 9.17 35.16 39.03
CA VAL A 397 8.01 36.05 39.24
C VAL A 397 6.97 35.81 38.13
N TYR A 398 5.68 35.75 38.48
CA TYR A 398 4.62 35.59 37.49
C TYR A 398 4.38 36.89 36.73
N VAL A 399 4.90 36.98 35.51
CA VAL A 399 4.65 38.09 34.59
C VAL A 399 3.36 37.79 33.81
N LEU A 400 2.30 38.56 34.04
CA LEU A 400 1.00 38.36 33.40
C LEU A 400 0.80 39.35 32.24
N GLY A 401 0.47 38.84 31.06
CA GLY A 401 0.01 39.65 29.92
C GLY A 401 -1.41 40.19 30.06
N GLU A 402 -1.84 41.04 29.13
CA GLU A 402 -3.19 41.65 29.13
C GLU A 402 -4.34 40.62 29.00
N GLN A 403 -4.06 39.47 28.40
CA GLN A 403 -5.02 38.38 28.17
C GLN A 403 -4.86 37.22 29.18
N GLU A 404 -4.07 37.43 30.24
CA GLU A 404 -3.72 36.40 31.21
C GLU A 404 -4.20 36.77 32.62
N ALA A 405 -4.51 35.74 33.40
CA ALA A 405 -4.83 35.85 34.81
C ALA A 405 -4.28 34.67 35.60
N LEU A 406 -3.99 34.87 36.89
CA LEU A 406 -3.77 33.77 37.83
C LEU A 406 -5.07 33.48 38.57
N LEU A 407 -5.43 32.20 38.68
CA LEU A 407 -6.39 31.69 39.65
C LEU A 407 -5.66 31.48 40.98
N LEU A 408 -6.12 32.15 42.02
CA LEU A 408 -5.56 32.11 43.36
C LEU A 408 -6.53 31.47 44.35
N LYS A 409 -5.98 30.81 45.36
CA LYS A 409 -6.69 30.21 46.49
C LYS A 409 -6.06 30.69 47.79
N ALA A 410 -6.88 31.13 48.74
CA ALA A 410 -6.41 31.44 50.09
C ALA A 410 -6.25 30.14 50.89
N GLU A 411 -5.06 29.89 51.46
CA GLU A 411 -4.86 28.82 52.45
C GLU A 411 -5.22 29.31 53.85
N GLU A 412 -4.82 30.53 54.19
CA GLU A 412 -5.13 31.19 55.46
C GLU A 412 -6.01 32.43 55.27
N THR A 413 -6.44 33.07 56.36
CA THR A 413 -7.24 34.30 56.30
C THR A 413 -6.40 35.47 55.80
N PHE A 414 -6.45 35.73 54.50
CA PHE A 414 -5.69 36.77 53.82
C PHE A 414 -6.50 38.06 53.64
N THR A 415 -5.88 39.23 53.86
CA THR A 415 -6.49 40.54 53.58
C THR A 415 -5.73 41.26 52.48
N GLU A 416 -6.34 41.40 51.31
CA GLU A 416 -5.76 42.09 50.16
C GLU A 416 -6.23 43.55 50.09
N GLY A 417 -5.33 44.48 49.76
CA GLY A 417 -5.67 45.87 49.41
C GLY A 417 -5.05 46.95 50.32
N THR A 418 -4.91 48.15 49.76
CA THR A 418 -4.43 49.34 50.49
C THR A 418 -5.54 50.40 50.60
N GLY A 419 -5.82 50.85 51.83
CA GLY A 419 -6.83 51.87 52.10
C GLY A 419 -8.27 51.34 52.08
N ALA A 420 -9.16 51.97 51.30
CA ALA A 420 -10.61 51.78 51.39
C ALA A 420 -11.14 50.47 50.76
N ASN A 421 -10.31 49.76 49.98
CA ASN A 421 -10.68 48.52 49.29
C ASN A 421 -9.99 47.30 49.94
N LEU A 422 -10.13 47.13 51.26
CA LEU A 422 -9.69 45.90 51.93
C LEU A 422 -10.67 44.77 51.62
N ILE A 423 -10.17 43.69 51.01
CA ILE A 423 -10.94 42.47 50.73
C ILE A 423 -10.38 41.37 51.64
N THR A 424 -11.16 40.95 52.63
CA THR A 424 -10.85 39.78 53.47
C THR A 424 -11.29 38.51 52.75
N ARG A 425 -10.33 37.65 52.42
CA ARG A 425 -10.56 36.30 51.89
C ARG A 425 -10.62 35.29 53.05
N GLN A 426 -11.52 34.33 52.96
CA GLN A 426 -11.56 33.18 53.85
C GLN A 426 -10.73 32.02 53.26
N PRO A 427 -10.21 31.10 54.09
CA PRO A 427 -9.58 29.87 53.62
C PRO A 427 -10.47 29.12 52.61
N GLY A 428 -9.93 28.83 51.43
CA GLY A 428 -10.64 28.18 50.32
C GLY A 428 -11.36 29.13 49.35
N ASP A 429 -11.39 30.44 49.59
CA ASP A 429 -11.91 31.40 48.61
C ASP A 429 -11.04 31.40 47.33
N LEU A 430 -11.70 31.42 46.17
CA LEU A 430 -11.05 31.50 44.85
C LEU A 430 -11.28 32.88 44.23
N TRP A 431 -10.22 33.48 43.69
CA TRP A 431 -10.31 34.70 42.89
C TRP A 431 -9.28 34.71 41.78
N MET A 432 -9.42 35.66 40.86
CA MET A 432 -8.46 35.84 39.77
C MET A 432 -7.82 37.22 39.81
N ILE A 433 -6.54 37.26 39.46
CA ILE A 433 -5.77 38.48 39.24
C ILE A 433 -5.39 38.54 37.76
N ALA A 434 -5.98 39.48 37.03
CA ALA A 434 -5.66 39.73 35.62
C ALA A 434 -4.46 40.68 35.45
N GLY A 435 -3.68 40.47 34.38
CA GLY A 435 -2.61 41.37 33.94
C GLY A 435 -3.12 42.67 33.31
N PRO A 436 -2.22 43.52 32.77
CA PRO A 436 -0.77 43.35 32.78
C PRO A 436 -0.15 43.72 34.13
N ARG A 437 0.49 42.77 34.81
CA ARG A 437 1.23 43.00 36.06
C ARG A 437 2.20 41.86 36.38
N ASP A 438 3.22 42.18 37.16
CA ASP A 438 4.07 41.18 37.82
C ASP A 438 3.42 40.79 39.16
N TYR A 439 3.35 39.50 39.48
CA TYR A 439 2.75 38.98 40.71
C TYR A 439 3.68 37.98 41.42
N ILE A 440 3.76 38.13 42.73
CA ILE A 440 4.49 37.25 43.66
C ILE A 440 3.47 36.84 44.73
N PRO A 441 3.17 35.53 44.89
CA PRO A 441 2.22 35.10 45.90
C PRO A 441 2.79 35.30 47.31
N PRO A 442 2.03 35.90 48.24
CA PRO A 442 2.37 35.88 49.66
C PRO A 442 2.15 34.48 50.26
N VAL A 443 2.66 34.25 51.47
CA VAL A 443 2.68 32.91 52.12
C VAL A 443 1.28 32.31 52.28
N GLU A 444 0.27 33.16 52.48
CA GLU A 444 -1.12 32.76 52.75
C GLU A 444 -1.91 32.37 51.48
N VAL A 445 -1.32 32.50 50.29
CA VAL A 445 -2.01 32.39 48.99
C VAL A 445 -1.31 31.43 48.04
N GLU A 446 -2.04 30.41 47.62
CA GLU A 446 -1.64 29.41 46.64
C GLU A 446 -2.03 29.85 45.21
N VAL A 447 -1.13 29.66 44.24
CA VAL A 447 -1.42 29.86 42.80
C VAL A 447 -1.87 28.53 42.21
N LEU A 448 -3.15 28.39 41.86
CA LEU A 448 -3.70 27.14 41.33
C LEU A 448 -3.47 26.96 39.82
N ALA A 449 -3.64 28.02 39.03
CA ALA A 449 -3.56 27.92 37.58
C ALA A 449 -3.28 29.28 36.90
N ARG A 450 -2.46 29.28 35.86
CA ARG A 450 -2.39 30.36 34.86
C ARG A 450 -3.54 30.16 33.87
N ARG A 451 -4.41 31.15 33.74
CA ARG A 451 -5.55 31.18 32.82
C ARG A 451 -5.30 32.19 31.72
N GLN A 452 -5.66 31.82 30.50
CA GLN A 452 -5.58 32.69 29.32
C GLN A 452 -6.99 32.87 28.73
N ALA A 453 -7.23 34.01 28.08
CA ALA A 453 -8.47 34.23 27.35
C ALA A 453 -8.49 33.37 26.07
N ILE A 454 -9.50 32.52 25.95
CA ILE A 454 -9.68 31.62 24.79
C ILE A 454 -10.33 32.45 23.66
N PRO A 455 -9.67 32.65 22.51
CA PRO A 455 -10.31 33.30 21.36
C PRO A 455 -11.32 32.34 20.73
N LEU A 456 -12.56 32.80 20.54
CA LEU A 456 -13.63 32.04 19.87
C LEU A 456 -14.08 32.81 18.63
N ASP A 457 -14.03 32.19 17.45
CA ASP A 457 -14.64 32.76 16.23
C ASP A 457 -16.16 32.48 16.17
N THR A 458 -16.84 33.11 15.22
CA THR A 458 -18.29 33.08 14.97
C THR A 458 -18.88 31.68 14.84
N ASN A 459 -18.09 30.72 14.34
CA ASN A 459 -18.48 29.32 14.17
C ASN A 459 -17.94 28.40 15.28
N GLU A 460 -17.37 28.96 16.33
CA GLU A 460 -16.71 28.23 17.42
C GLU A 460 -17.37 28.54 18.77
N GLY A 461 -17.10 27.66 19.72
CA GLY A 461 -17.54 27.84 21.09
C GLY A 461 -16.95 26.80 22.02
N ILE A 462 -17.15 26.99 23.32
CA ILE A 462 -16.70 26.09 24.38
C ILE A 462 -17.84 25.79 25.34
N TYR A 463 -17.80 24.60 25.94
CA TYR A 463 -18.67 24.27 27.06
C TYR A 463 -17.98 24.65 28.36
N VAL A 464 -18.68 25.45 29.16
CA VAL A 464 -18.21 25.93 30.46
C VAL A 464 -19.16 25.41 31.53
N ARG A 465 -18.60 24.95 32.64
CA ARG A 465 -19.33 24.53 33.83
C ARG A 465 -18.95 25.40 35.00
N ASP A 466 -19.95 25.94 35.69
CA ASP A 466 -19.76 26.56 36.99
C ASP A 466 -19.73 25.47 38.09
N VAL A 467 -18.64 25.43 38.86
CA VAL A 467 -18.39 24.48 39.95
C VAL A 467 -19.31 24.76 41.16
N GLN A 468 -19.76 26.00 41.37
CA GLN A 468 -20.67 26.35 42.47
C GLN A 468 -22.12 25.95 42.19
N THR A 469 -22.62 26.30 41.00
CA THR A 469 -24.03 26.05 40.64
C THR A 469 -24.24 24.72 39.92
N GLY A 470 -23.19 24.14 39.34
CA GLY A 470 -23.27 23.00 38.44
C GLY A 470 -23.85 23.34 37.06
N GLU A 471 -24.10 24.62 36.75
CA GLU A 471 -24.73 25.02 35.49
C GLU A 471 -23.76 24.86 34.31
N LEU A 472 -24.23 24.15 33.28
CA LEU A 472 -23.55 23.99 32.00
C LEU A 472 -24.00 25.06 31.02
N LYS A 473 -23.05 25.75 30.40
CA LYS A 473 -23.27 26.84 29.44
C LYS A 473 -22.45 26.62 28.18
N LEU A 474 -23.08 26.84 27.02
CA LEU A 474 -22.37 27.03 25.76
C LEU A 474 -21.99 28.50 25.63
N VAL A 475 -20.71 28.79 25.42
CA VAL A 475 -20.21 30.13 25.06
C VAL A 475 -19.77 30.09 23.61
N SER A 476 -20.46 30.82 22.73
CA SER A 476 -20.13 30.96 21.31
C SER A 476 -19.37 32.26 21.04
N GLY A 477 -18.56 32.30 19.97
CA GLY A 477 -17.94 33.53 19.49
C GLY A 477 -18.91 34.47 18.74
N PRO A 478 -18.41 35.57 18.15
CA PRO A 478 -17.01 36.01 18.15
C PRO A 478 -16.64 36.82 19.41
N GLN A 479 -15.88 36.22 20.33
CA GLN A 479 -15.35 36.90 21.53
C GLN A 479 -14.16 36.12 22.12
N ALA A 480 -13.25 36.81 22.82
CA ALA A 480 -12.26 36.16 23.66
C ALA A 480 -12.86 35.91 25.06
N TYR A 481 -13.03 34.65 25.45
CA TYR A 481 -13.64 34.27 26.73
C TYR A 481 -12.59 33.85 27.75
N MET A 482 -12.57 34.52 28.91
CA MET A 482 -11.77 34.10 30.06
C MET A 482 -12.70 33.47 31.11
N LEU A 483 -12.41 32.22 31.48
CA LEU A 483 -13.17 31.46 32.48
C LEU A 483 -13.18 32.20 33.82
N ALA A 484 -14.36 32.42 34.41
CA ALA A 484 -14.51 33.02 35.75
C ALA A 484 -13.95 32.11 36.87
N PRO A 485 -13.69 32.59 38.09
CA PRO A 485 -12.89 31.85 39.09
C PRO A 485 -13.43 30.45 39.45
N TYR A 486 -14.75 30.27 39.37
CA TYR A 486 -15.45 29.01 39.62
C TYR A 486 -15.89 28.29 38.34
N GLU A 487 -15.51 28.78 37.17
CA GLU A 487 -15.76 28.12 35.88
C GLU A 487 -14.61 27.18 35.50
N GLU A 488 -14.96 25.99 35.03
CA GLU A 488 -14.10 24.98 34.41
C GLU A 488 -14.56 24.67 32.98
N LEU A 489 -13.66 24.18 32.12
CA LEU A 489 -14.04 23.62 30.82
C LEU A 489 -14.72 22.27 31.03
N TRP A 490 -15.83 22.03 30.32
CA TRP A 490 -16.58 20.79 30.44
C TRP A 490 -16.46 19.92 29.19
N GLU A 491 -16.03 18.68 29.37
CA GLU A 491 -15.99 17.70 28.28
C GLU A 491 -17.38 17.16 27.96
N LYS A 492 -17.82 17.37 26.72
CA LYS A 492 -19.05 16.76 26.22
C LYS A 492 -18.78 15.42 25.56
N GLU A 493 -19.07 14.35 26.29
CA GLU A 493 -19.10 12.99 25.74
C GLU A 493 -20.27 12.81 24.75
N LEU A 494 -19.98 12.14 23.64
CA LEU A 494 -20.98 11.72 22.65
C LEU A 494 -20.88 10.20 22.43
N PRO A 495 -21.94 9.53 21.97
CA PRO A 495 -21.84 8.12 21.56
C PRO A 495 -20.84 7.98 20.40
N GLU A 496 -19.97 6.96 20.43
CA GLU A 496 -18.92 6.70 19.42
C GLU A 496 -19.42 6.80 17.97
N VAL A 497 -20.66 6.37 17.72
CA VAL A 497 -21.33 6.43 16.41
C VAL A 497 -21.46 7.88 15.92
N VAL A 498 -21.76 8.82 16.80
CA VAL A 498 -21.89 10.26 16.49
C VAL A 498 -20.51 10.87 16.26
N GLU A 499 -19.51 10.53 17.10
CA GLU A 499 -18.14 11.01 16.94
C GLU A 499 -17.57 10.62 15.56
N GLN A 500 -17.74 9.35 15.15
CA GLN A 500 -17.36 8.87 13.81
C GLN A 500 -17.99 9.66 12.66
N PHE A 501 -19.22 10.17 12.82
CA PHE A 501 -19.91 10.97 11.80
C PHE A 501 -19.56 12.47 11.84
N LEU A 502 -19.02 12.97 12.96
CA LEU A 502 -18.49 14.33 13.09
C LEU A 502 -17.06 14.42 12.54
N GLU A 503 -16.24 13.40 12.80
CA GLU A 503 -14.89 13.25 12.25
C GLU A 503 -14.89 13.05 10.73
N GLN A 504 -15.88 12.29 10.23
CA GLN A 504 -16.16 12.18 8.82
C GLN A 504 -16.81 13.48 8.30
N LYS A 505 -15.97 14.50 8.07
CA LYS A 505 -16.27 15.68 7.22
C LYS A 505 -16.49 15.27 5.75
N ILE A 506 -17.45 14.38 5.52
CA ILE A 506 -17.83 13.82 4.23
C ILE A 506 -19.18 14.43 3.89
N ASP A 507 -19.24 15.20 2.80
CA ASP A 507 -20.50 15.54 2.16
C ASP A 507 -21.03 14.29 1.42
N PRO A 508 -22.08 13.61 1.91
CA PRO A 508 -22.53 12.34 1.30
C PRO A 508 -23.15 12.51 -0.09
N ILE A 509 -23.39 13.76 -0.52
CA ILE A 509 -23.82 14.12 -1.87
C ILE A 509 -22.62 14.24 -2.83
N ALA A 510 -21.50 14.84 -2.39
CA ALA A 510 -20.30 14.98 -3.20
C ALA A 510 -19.55 13.65 -3.39
N ASP A 511 -19.49 12.82 -2.34
CA ASP A 511 -18.52 11.72 -2.25
C ASP A 511 -19.02 10.34 -2.73
N ARG A 512 -20.14 10.28 -3.47
CA ARG A 512 -20.62 9.04 -4.13
C ARG A 512 -19.56 8.39 -5.04
N GLY A 513 -18.56 9.14 -5.52
CA GLY A 513 -17.42 8.63 -6.28
C GLY A 513 -16.21 8.15 -5.45
N LEU A 514 -15.91 8.80 -4.32
CA LEU A 514 -14.63 8.62 -3.60
C LEU A 514 -14.64 7.48 -2.56
N LEU A 515 -15.81 7.09 -2.07
CA LEU A 515 -16.02 5.92 -1.20
C LEU A 515 -15.45 4.60 -1.77
N ARG A 516 -15.32 4.49 -3.10
CA ARG A 516 -14.77 3.29 -3.76
C ARG A 516 -13.24 3.27 -3.80
N GLN A 517 -12.57 4.42 -3.72
CA GLN A 517 -11.11 4.51 -3.71
C GLN A 517 -10.54 4.33 -2.29
N ARG A 518 -11.15 4.95 -1.25
CA ARG A 518 -10.63 4.84 0.12
C ARG A 518 -10.66 3.43 0.71
N ARG A 519 -11.55 2.53 0.25
CA ARG A 519 -11.54 1.11 0.65
C ARG A 519 -10.36 0.29 0.10
N ALA A 520 -9.57 0.83 -0.83
CA ALA A 520 -8.37 0.18 -1.35
C ALA A 520 -7.07 0.63 -0.62
N ALA A 521 -7.15 1.66 0.24
CA ALA A 521 -6.03 2.06 1.09
C ALA A 521 -6.04 1.23 2.38
N SER A 522 -5.04 0.36 2.54
CA SER A 522 -4.74 -0.26 3.83
C SER A 522 -4.24 0.82 4.80
N THR A 523 -4.86 0.88 5.98
CA THR A 523 -4.58 1.87 7.05
C THR A 523 -5.08 3.28 6.73
N PRO A 524 -6.31 3.66 7.13
CA PRO A 524 -6.62 5.08 7.29
C PRO A 524 -5.69 5.66 8.39
N PRO A 525 -5.19 6.90 8.24
CA PRO A 525 -4.55 7.59 9.36
C PRO A 525 -5.55 7.71 10.51
N ALA A 526 -5.06 7.64 11.75
CA ALA A 526 -5.90 7.90 12.92
C ALA A 526 -6.54 9.29 12.77
N PRO A 527 -7.87 9.42 12.91
CA PRO A 527 -8.51 10.73 12.86
C PRO A 527 -7.98 11.60 14.00
N PRO A 528 -7.79 12.92 13.79
CA PRO A 528 -7.42 13.81 14.88
C PRO A 528 -8.53 13.77 15.94
N GLN A 529 -8.15 13.39 17.16
CA GLN A 529 -9.09 13.25 18.28
C GLN A 529 -9.74 14.62 18.55
N ARG A 530 -11.07 14.68 18.47
CA ARG A 530 -11.82 15.91 18.72
C ARG A 530 -11.56 16.40 20.16
N ASP A 531 -11.26 17.69 20.30
CA ASP A 531 -11.33 18.39 21.58
C ASP A 531 -12.77 18.35 22.11
N ARG A 532 -12.95 17.69 23.25
CA ARG A 532 -14.25 17.44 23.87
C ARG A 532 -14.82 18.67 24.56
N THR A 533 -13.97 19.65 24.90
CA THR A 533 -14.37 20.92 25.54
C THR A 533 -14.98 21.91 24.55
N GLN A 534 -14.63 21.78 23.27
CA GLN A 534 -15.18 22.60 22.20
C GLN A 534 -16.61 22.20 21.81
N ALA A 535 -17.39 23.22 21.44
CA ALA A 535 -18.76 23.09 20.96
C ALA A 535 -18.87 22.08 19.81
N VAL A 536 -19.95 21.30 19.80
CA VAL A 536 -20.19 20.34 18.72
C VAL A 536 -20.85 21.08 17.57
N VAL A 537 -20.07 21.35 16.53
CA VAL A 537 -20.50 22.01 15.30
C VAL A 537 -20.80 20.96 14.24
N PHE A 538 -21.99 21.03 13.61
CA PHE A 538 -22.34 20.21 12.45
C PHE A 538 -22.92 21.09 11.34
N HIS A 539 -22.34 20.97 10.15
CA HIS A 539 -22.90 21.56 8.93
C HIS A 539 -23.99 20.62 8.39
N VAL A 540 -25.23 21.09 8.30
CA VAL A 540 -26.31 20.28 7.73
C VAL A 540 -26.18 20.31 6.19
N PRO A 541 -26.02 19.17 5.50
CA PRO A 541 -25.89 19.16 4.05
C PRO A 541 -27.14 19.73 3.34
N GLN A 542 -26.96 20.28 2.14
CA GLN A 542 -28.07 20.78 1.34
C GLN A 542 -29.11 19.67 1.06
N ASN A 543 -30.40 20.02 1.11
CA ASN A 543 -31.54 19.09 1.02
C ASN A 543 -31.51 17.97 2.09
N ALA A 544 -30.91 18.24 3.25
CA ALA A 544 -31.00 17.38 4.42
C ALA A 544 -31.62 18.11 5.61
N VAL A 545 -32.11 17.33 6.58
CA VAL A 545 -32.63 17.82 7.86
C VAL A 545 -32.02 17.00 8.99
N VAL A 546 -31.69 17.67 10.09
CA VAL A 546 -31.20 17.04 11.32
C VAL A 546 -32.20 17.29 12.43
N GLN A 547 -32.43 16.27 13.26
CA GLN A 547 -33.19 16.41 14.50
C GLN A 547 -32.24 16.44 15.69
N ILE A 548 -32.43 17.44 16.55
CA ILE A 548 -31.66 17.66 17.78
C ILE A 548 -32.64 17.60 18.94
N HIS A 549 -32.31 16.77 19.93
CA HIS A 549 -33.11 16.59 21.13
C HIS A 549 -32.41 17.23 22.33
N ASP A 550 -33.04 18.23 22.93
CA ASP A 550 -32.66 18.81 24.21
C ASP A 550 -33.23 17.92 25.34
N TYR A 551 -32.37 17.27 26.11
CA TYR A 551 -32.79 16.40 27.22
C TYR A 551 -33.27 17.16 28.47
N LYS A 552 -32.78 18.39 28.69
CA LYS A 552 -33.12 19.25 29.83
C LYS A 552 -34.53 19.80 29.67
N ASN A 553 -34.87 20.32 28.49
CA ASN A 553 -36.21 20.84 28.19
C ASN A 553 -37.16 19.80 27.59
N ARG A 554 -36.67 18.60 27.20
CA ARG A 554 -37.42 17.55 26.50
C ARG A 554 -38.07 18.02 25.19
N THR A 555 -37.40 18.94 24.51
CA THR A 555 -37.84 19.52 23.24
C THR A 555 -36.95 19.04 22.10
N ALA A 556 -37.57 18.57 21.02
CA ALA A 556 -36.86 18.28 19.78
C ALA A 556 -37.00 19.45 18.80
N ARG A 557 -35.88 20.01 18.36
CA ARG A 557 -35.81 20.97 17.23
C ARG A 557 -35.31 20.28 15.98
N THR A 558 -35.75 20.78 14.82
CA THR A 558 -35.32 20.29 13.51
C THR A 558 -34.68 21.45 12.76
N VAL A 559 -33.54 21.20 12.11
CA VAL A 559 -32.80 22.21 11.35
C VAL A 559 -32.56 21.68 9.94
N PHE A 560 -32.85 22.51 8.95
CA PHE A 560 -32.70 22.21 7.53
C PHE A 560 -31.37 22.75 7.01
N GLY A 561 -30.74 22.03 6.09
CA GLY A 561 -29.53 22.50 5.41
C GLY A 561 -29.84 23.62 4.40
N PRO A 562 -28.91 24.55 4.14
CA PRO A 562 -27.47 24.44 4.43
C PRO A 562 -27.00 25.17 5.72
N ASP A 563 -27.81 25.20 6.78
CA ASP A 563 -27.44 25.87 8.03
C ASP A 563 -26.38 25.08 8.86
N LEU A 564 -25.59 25.82 9.64
CA LEU A 564 -24.67 25.30 10.65
C LEU A 564 -25.40 25.21 12.00
N VAL A 565 -25.21 24.10 12.73
CA VAL A 565 -25.75 23.95 14.08
C VAL A 565 -24.68 23.67 15.11
N MET A 566 -24.72 24.45 16.19
CA MET A 566 -23.99 24.17 17.43
C MET A 566 -24.95 23.47 18.41
N LEU A 567 -24.52 22.35 19.00
CA LEU A 567 -25.26 21.72 20.10
C LEU A 567 -25.03 22.49 21.41
N GLY A 568 -26.10 22.75 22.17
CA GLY A 568 -26.02 23.08 23.59
C GLY A 568 -25.54 21.90 24.45
N PRO A 569 -25.17 22.09 25.73
CA PRO A 569 -24.61 21.02 26.56
C PRO A 569 -25.52 19.79 26.65
N ASP A 570 -26.81 20.00 26.95
CA ASP A 570 -27.84 18.97 27.10
C ASP A 570 -28.49 18.50 25.78
N GLU A 571 -28.03 18.98 24.62
CA GLU A 571 -28.57 18.61 23.31
C GLU A 571 -27.80 17.45 22.66
N ALA A 572 -28.50 16.53 21.99
CA ALA A 572 -27.88 15.48 21.19
C ALA A 572 -28.54 15.31 19.82
N PHE A 573 -27.78 14.79 18.85
CA PHE A 573 -28.30 14.39 17.54
C PHE A 573 -29.12 13.10 17.64
N THR A 574 -30.29 13.08 16.97
CA THR A 574 -31.03 11.84 16.74
C THR A 574 -30.34 11.02 15.65
N VAL A 575 -29.68 9.91 16.02
CA VAL A 575 -29.06 8.99 15.05
C VAL A 575 -30.13 8.19 14.30
N LEU A 576 -30.16 8.34 12.99
CA LEU A 576 -31.02 7.54 12.10
C LEU A 576 -30.40 6.18 11.84
N SER A 577 -31.24 5.15 11.72
CA SER A 577 -30.82 3.75 11.53
C SER A 577 -31.64 3.12 10.41
N LEU A 578 -31.15 3.29 9.17
CA LEU A 578 -31.85 3.00 7.94
C LEU A 578 -31.48 1.62 7.35
N SER A 579 -32.43 1.02 6.62
CA SER A 579 -32.24 -0.24 5.90
C SER A 579 -31.33 -0.09 4.67
N GLY A 580 -30.21 -0.81 4.68
CA GLY A 580 -29.21 -0.81 3.62
C GLY A 580 -29.07 -2.14 2.89
N GLY A 581 -28.31 -2.15 1.79
CA GLY A 581 -27.96 -3.36 1.04
C GLY A 581 -29.00 -3.85 0.04
N ARG A 582 -28.65 -4.97 -0.62
CA ARG A 582 -29.47 -5.76 -1.55
C ARG A 582 -29.22 -7.25 -1.25
N PRO A 583 -30.17 -8.01 -0.65
CA PRO A 583 -31.46 -7.58 -0.12
C PRO A 583 -31.33 -6.57 1.03
N LYS A 584 -32.40 -5.82 1.28
CA LYS A 584 -32.46 -4.83 2.35
C LYS A 584 -32.35 -5.49 3.74
N LYS A 585 -31.41 -4.99 4.56
CA LYS A 585 -31.22 -5.37 5.96
C LYS A 585 -31.38 -4.13 6.84
N ALA A 586 -32.18 -4.26 7.90
CA ALA A 586 -32.38 -3.22 8.90
C ALA A 586 -31.07 -2.79 9.58
N ASN A 587 -31.01 -1.54 10.03
CA ASN A 587 -29.92 -0.98 10.83
C ASN A 587 -28.52 -1.05 10.19
N MET A 588 -28.42 -1.09 8.86
CA MET A 588 -27.13 -1.12 8.15
C MET A 588 -26.54 0.28 7.96
N ILE A 589 -27.37 1.26 7.59
CA ILE A 589 -26.92 2.63 7.29
C ILE A 589 -27.28 3.49 8.49
N LYS A 590 -26.27 3.99 9.20
CA LYS A 590 -26.47 5.03 10.22
C LYS A 590 -26.18 6.40 9.61
N SER A 591 -26.90 7.43 10.04
CA SER A 591 -26.72 8.82 9.58
C SER A 591 -27.16 9.81 10.66
N LEU A 592 -26.55 10.99 10.73
CA LEU A 592 -27.03 12.11 11.55
C LEU A 592 -28.08 12.97 10.81
N ALA A 593 -28.03 13.00 9.48
CA ALA A 593 -28.91 13.79 8.64
C ALA A 593 -29.84 12.90 7.79
N LEU A 594 -31.11 13.30 7.68
CA LEU A 594 -32.11 12.72 6.79
C LEU A 594 -32.10 13.48 5.46
N PHE A 595 -31.86 12.79 4.35
CA PHE A 595 -31.94 13.39 3.01
C PHE A 595 -33.39 13.48 2.55
N LEU A 596 -33.79 14.67 2.10
CA LEU A 596 -35.14 14.97 1.61
C LEU A 596 -35.35 14.51 0.15
N GLY A 597 -34.26 14.23 -0.57
CA GLY A 597 -34.27 13.82 -1.98
C GLY A 597 -34.25 15.02 -2.95
N PRO A 598 -34.58 14.79 -4.25
CA PRO A 598 -34.94 13.50 -4.84
C PRO A 598 -33.76 12.52 -4.87
N ASP A 599 -34.00 11.27 -4.49
CA ASP A 599 -33.03 10.17 -4.58
C ASP A 599 -33.76 8.85 -4.92
N PHE A 600 -33.03 7.74 -5.01
CA PHE A 600 -33.60 6.43 -5.29
C PHE A 600 -33.15 5.37 -4.28
N MET A 601 -34.02 4.42 -3.98
CA MET A 601 -33.71 3.27 -3.12
C MET A 601 -33.97 1.97 -3.87
N THR A 602 -32.98 1.07 -3.87
CA THR A 602 -33.09 -0.23 -4.54
C THR A 602 -33.36 -1.35 -3.54
N ASP A 603 -34.31 -2.23 -3.84
CA ASP A 603 -34.65 -3.42 -3.07
C ASP A 603 -34.56 -4.69 -3.91
N LEU A 604 -34.41 -5.84 -3.25
CA LEU A 604 -34.26 -7.16 -3.86
C LEU A 604 -35.02 -8.17 -3.00
N PHE A 605 -36.15 -8.67 -3.50
CA PHE A 605 -37.01 -9.62 -2.79
C PHE A 605 -37.55 -10.69 -3.74
N THR A 606 -37.95 -11.83 -3.17
CA THR A 606 -38.54 -12.94 -3.90
C THR A 606 -40.07 -12.87 -3.88
N VAL A 607 -40.66 -13.28 -4.99
CA VAL A 607 -42.11 -13.41 -5.22
C VAL A 607 -42.42 -14.80 -5.77
N GLU A 608 -43.66 -15.23 -5.62
CA GLU A 608 -44.16 -16.50 -6.16
C GLU A 608 -45.42 -16.19 -6.97
N THR A 609 -45.51 -16.76 -8.17
CA THR A 609 -46.68 -16.63 -9.06
C THR A 609 -47.73 -17.70 -8.77
N SER A 610 -48.93 -17.56 -9.34
CA SER A 610 -50.04 -18.53 -9.20
C SER A 610 -49.72 -19.94 -9.72
N ASP A 611 -48.73 -20.06 -10.61
CA ASP A 611 -48.16 -21.30 -11.14
C ASP A 611 -46.86 -21.73 -10.43
N HIS A 612 -46.62 -21.21 -9.22
CA HIS A 612 -45.51 -21.53 -8.31
C HIS A 612 -44.10 -21.23 -8.85
N ALA A 613 -43.97 -20.37 -9.88
CA ALA A 613 -42.67 -19.90 -10.32
C ALA A 613 -42.10 -18.88 -9.33
N ARG A 614 -40.92 -19.16 -8.78
CA ARG A 614 -40.23 -18.26 -7.85
C ARG A 614 -39.38 -17.28 -8.64
N LEU A 615 -39.68 -16.00 -8.49
CA LEU A 615 -38.97 -14.92 -9.17
C LEU A 615 -38.30 -14.02 -8.14
N GLN A 616 -37.10 -13.56 -8.47
CA GLN A 616 -36.38 -12.53 -7.75
C GLN A 616 -36.56 -11.21 -8.50
N LEU A 617 -37.12 -10.21 -7.81
CA LEU A 617 -37.35 -8.88 -8.36
C LEU A 617 -36.32 -7.92 -7.77
N GLN A 618 -35.57 -7.24 -8.63
CA GLN A 618 -34.77 -6.08 -8.26
C GLN A 618 -35.50 -4.82 -8.70
N LEU A 619 -36.02 -4.05 -7.74
CA LEU A 619 -36.78 -2.83 -7.99
C LEU A 619 -36.03 -1.62 -7.46
N SER A 620 -36.13 -0.49 -8.15
CA SER A 620 -35.67 0.82 -7.69
C SER A 620 -36.86 1.75 -7.56
N TYR A 621 -37.01 2.36 -6.40
CA TYR A 621 -38.07 3.32 -6.11
C TYR A 621 -37.46 4.71 -6.10
N ASN A 622 -37.97 5.62 -6.93
CA ASN A 622 -37.54 7.02 -6.92
C ASN A 622 -38.44 7.78 -5.94
N TRP A 623 -37.83 8.53 -5.01
CA TRP A 623 -38.51 9.09 -3.86
C TRP A 623 -38.02 10.49 -3.49
N TYR A 624 -38.89 11.26 -2.85
CA TYR A 624 -38.58 12.52 -2.19
C TYR A 624 -39.51 12.71 -0.99
N PHE A 625 -39.19 13.65 -0.10
CA PHE A 625 -40.05 14.07 1.01
C PHE A 625 -40.74 15.39 0.68
N ASP A 626 -42.06 15.42 0.86
CA ASP A 626 -42.90 16.60 0.59
C ASP A 626 -43.18 17.35 1.90
N VAL A 627 -42.40 18.40 2.19
CA VAL A 627 -42.45 19.16 3.45
C VAL A 627 -42.20 20.65 3.23
N ASP A 628 -43.07 21.48 3.80
CA ASP A 628 -42.86 22.92 3.94
C ASP A 628 -41.82 23.23 5.03
N THR A 629 -40.72 23.88 4.66
CA THR A 629 -39.60 24.23 5.56
C THR A 629 -40.03 25.08 6.76
N ASP A 630 -41.04 25.95 6.58
CA ASP A 630 -41.49 26.91 7.59
C ASP A 630 -42.35 26.27 8.71
N ASN A 631 -42.77 25.01 8.57
CA ASN A 631 -43.69 24.37 9.51
C ASN A 631 -43.00 23.32 10.41
N PRO A 632 -42.70 23.64 11.69
CA PRO A 632 -41.99 22.72 12.59
C PRO A 632 -42.80 21.44 12.90
N GLN A 633 -44.14 21.49 12.80
CA GLN A 633 -44.97 20.30 12.99
C GLN A 633 -44.93 19.36 11.77
N ALA A 634 -44.66 19.88 10.57
CA ALA A 634 -44.43 19.06 9.38
C ALA A 634 -43.03 18.44 9.42
N ALA A 635 -42.01 19.22 9.79
CA ALA A 635 -40.63 18.75 9.96
C ALA A 635 -40.53 17.60 10.99
N ALA A 636 -41.27 17.68 12.11
CA ALA A 636 -41.32 16.62 13.11
C ALA A 636 -41.90 15.28 12.58
N ARG A 637 -42.71 15.28 11.51
CA ARG A 637 -43.27 14.03 10.92
C ARG A 637 -42.22 13.20 10.19
N LEU A 638 -41.20 13.84 9.62
CA LEU A 638 -40.11 13.16 8.91
C LEU A 638 -39.43 12.09 9.78
N PHE A 639 -39.25 12.41 11.05
CA PHE A 639 -38.56 11.56 12.04
C PHE A 639 -39.50 10.58 12.79
N GLN A 640 -40.81 10.56 12.50
CA GLN A 640 -41.74 9.61 13.14
C GLN A 640 -41.52 8.15 12.71
N VAL A 641 -40.88 7.92 11.55
CA VAL A 641 -40.55 6.59 11.04
C VAL A 641 -39.03 6.40 11.10
N PRO A 642 -38.48 5.64 12.08
CA PRO A 642 -37.04 5.54 12.28
C PRO A 642 -36.27 4.93 11.10
N ASP A 643 -36.91 4.05 10.33
CA ASP A 643 -36.38 3.43 9.12
C ASP A 643 -37.39 3.56 7.97
N PHE A 644 -37.49 4.77 7.39
CA PHE A 644 -38.39 5.03 6.27
C PHE A 644 -38.08 4.18 5.04
N VAL A 645 -36.79 3.85 4.82
CA VAL A 645 -36.35 3.02 3.68
C VAL A 645 -36.81 1.58 3.85
N GLY A 646 -36.64 1.01 5.05
CA GLY A 646 -37.07 -0.33 5.38
C GLY A 646 -38.59 -0.48 5.32
N ASP A 647 -39.33 0.48 5.91
CA ASP A 647 -40.80 0.44 5.90
C ASP A 647 -41.37 0.63 4.49
N ALA A 648 -40.85 1.58 3.71
CA ALA A 648 -41.27 1.80 2.33
C ALA A 648 -41.01 0.58 1.44
N CYS A 649 -39.78 0.03 1.46
CA CYS A 649 -39.45 -1.20 0.73
C CYS A 649 -40.35 -2.37 1.14
N LYS A 650 -40.56 -2.57 2.45
CA LYS A 650 -41.39 -3.67 2.99
C LYS A 650 -42.86 -3.53 2.59
N ALA A 651 -43.41 -2.32 2.62
CA ALA A 651 -44.79 -2.04 2.19
C ALA A 651 -44.96 -2.30 0.69
N ILE A 652 -44.04 -1.80 -0.14
CA ILE A 652 -44.04 -1.99 -1.60
C ILE A 652 -43.87 -3.48 -1.95
N ALA A 653 -42.88 -4.16 -1.37
CA ALA A 653 -42.64 -5.58 -1.59
C ALA A 653 -43.81 -6.46 -1.12
N SER A 654 -44.58 -6.03 -0.11
CA SER A 654 -45.82 -6.71 0.29
C SER A 654 -46.93 -6.57 -0.77
N ARG A 655 -47.13 -5.36 -1.32
CA ARG A 655 -48.09 -5.10 -2.41
C ARG A 655 -47.76 -5.88 -3.68
N VAL A 656 -46.50 -5.84 -4.10
CA VAL A 656 -46.03 -6.56 -5.28
C VAL A 656 -46.18 -8.07 -5.10
N ARG A 657 -45.79 -8.64 -3.95
CA ARG A 657 -46.03 -10.07 -3.66
C ARG A 657 -47.50 -10.46 -3.74
N GLY A 658 -48.39 -9.64 -3.19
CA GLY A 658 -49.84 -9.88 -3.23
C GLY A 658 -50.41 -9.89 -4.66
N ALA A 659 -49.95 -8.97 -5.52
CA ALA A 659 -50.41 -8.90 -6.91
C ALA A 659 -49.83 -10.01 -7.80
N VAL A 660 -48.55 -10.35 -7.63
CA VAL A 660 -47.88 -11.39 -8.44
C VAL A 660 -48.43 -12.79 -8.13
N ALA A 661 -48.78 -13.07 -6.87
CA ALA A 661 -49.38 -14.35 -6.48
C ALA A 661 -50.73 -14.65 -7.18
N GLY A 662 -51.44 -13.62 -7.65
CA GLY A 662 -52.68 -13.78 -8.43
C GLY A 662 -52.48 -13.97 -9.94
N GLN A 663 -51.25 -13.87 -10.44
CA GLN A 663 -50.92 -13.86 -11.87
C GLN A 663 -50.12 -15.11 -12.28
N LYS A 664 -50.19 -15.50 -13.56
CA LYS A 664 -49.36 -16.59 -14.12
C LYS A 664 -47.99 -16.06 -14.53
N PHE A 665 -46.98 -16.93 -14.56
CA PHE A 665 -45.61 -16.55 -14.91
C PHE A 665 -45.49 -15.86 -16.28
N ASP A 666 -46.07 -16.42 -17.35
CA ASP A 666 -45.98 -15.83 -18.70
C ASP A 666 -46.71 -14.47 -18.81
N GLU A 667 -47.86 -14.34 -18.15
CA GLU A 667 -48.61 -13.08 -18.10
C GLU A 667 -47.86 -12.00 -17.30
N PHE A 668 -47.27 -12.39 -16.17
CA PHE A 668 -46.40 -11.51 -15.39
C PHE A 668 -45.12 -11.14 -16.14
N HIS A 669 -44.47 -12.08 -16.85
CA HIS A 669 -43.25 -11.79 -17.59
C HIS A 669 -43.49 -10.73 -18.68
N ARG A 670 -44.60 -10.85 -19.43
CA ARG A 670 -44.98 -9.89 -20.49
C ARG A 670 -45.47 -8.54 -19.96
N ASN A 671 -46.22 -8.53 -18.86
CA ASN A 671 -46.90 -7.33 -18.33
C ASN A 671 -46.31 -6.79 -17.01
N SER A 672 -45.12 -7.26 -16.60
CA SER A 672 -44.45 -6.96 -15.32
C SER A 672 -44.48 -5.48 -14.95
N ALA A 673 -44.12 -4.60 -15.89
CA ALA A 673 -44.15 -3.14 -15.74
C ALA A 673 -45.53 -2.60 -15.35
N ARG A 674 -46.60 -3.10 -15.96
CA ARG A 674 -47.97 -2.66 -15.64
C ARG A 674 -48.41 -3.21 -14.29
N ILE A 675 -48.23 -4.50 -14.07
CA ILE A 675 -48.69 -5.21 -12.85
C ILE A 675 -48.01 -4.64 -11.60
N ILE A 676 -46.70 -4.36 -11.65
CA ILE A 676 -45.97 -3.79 -10.51
C ILE A 676 -46.41 -2.35 -10.23
N ARG A 677 -46.57 -1.51 -11.26
CA ARG A 677 -47.04 -0.12 -11.08
C ARG A 677 -48.47 -0.08 -10.53
N GLU A 678 -49.37 -0.86 -11.11
CA GLU A 678 -50.77 -0.99 -10.66
C GLU A 678 -50.86 -1.45 -9.20
N ALA A 679 -50.07 -2.46 -8.81
CA ALA A 679 -50.05 -2.98 -7.44
C ALA A 679 -49.58 -1.95 -6.39
N VAL A 680 -48.67 -1.06 -6.75
CA VAL A 680 -48.04 -0.13 -5.80
C VAL A 680 -48.78 1.20 -5.75
N PHE A 681 -49.00 1.84 -6.89
CA PHE A 681 -49.66 3.14 -7.00
C PHE A 681 -51.19 3.02 -6.83
N GLY A 682 -51.78 1.91 -7.25
CA GLY A 682 -53.22 1.72 -7.32
C GLY A 682 -53.86 2.42 -8.52
N LEU A 683 -55.18 2.25 -8.62
CA LEU A 683 -56.02 2.85 -9.66
C LEU A 683 -56.75 4.08 -9.12
N ASP A 684 -56.92 5.08 -9.98
CA ASP A 684 -57.81 6.22 -9.78
C ASP A 684 -59.28 5.89 -10.08
N GLU A 685 -60.17 6.82 -9.74
CA GLU A 685 -61.62 6.72 -9.99
C GLU A 685 -61.96 6.57 -11.48
N GLU A 686 -61.05 6.97 -12.38
CA GLU A 686 -61.12 6.80 -13.83
C GLU A 686 -60.50 5.49 -14.35
N GLY A 687 -60.00 4.60 -13.46
CA GLY A 687 -59.34 3.35 -13.83
C GLY A 687 -57.93 3.50 -14.43
N ARG A 688 -57.29 4.65 -14.26
CA ARG A 688 -55.89 4.90 -14.63
C ARG A 688 -54.97 4.60 -13.45
N ILE A 689 -53.71 4.22 -13.71
CA ILE A 689 -52.71 4.02 -12.66
C ILE A 689 -52.24 5.39 -12.16
N ARG A 690 -52.17 5.56 -10.83
CA ARG A 690 -51.65 6.79 -10.20
C ARG A 690 -50.17 7.03 -10.51
N ASP A 691 -49.79 8.31 -10.57
CA ASP A 691 -48.40 8.72 -10.80
C ASP A 691 -47.56 8.86 -9.52
N GLU A 692 -48.17 8.99 -8.33
CA GLU A 692 -47.44 9.03 -7.06
C GLU A 692 -48.06 8.14 -5.97
N PHE A 693 -47.21 7.62 -5.07
CA PHE A 693 -47.62 6.90 -3.87
C PHE A 693 -47.07 7.59 -2.63
N ARG A 694 -47.98 8.14 -1.80
CA ARG A 694 -47.65 9.00 -0.65
C ARG A 694 -47.89 8.30 0.68
N PHE A 695 -46.83 8.17 1.48
CA PHE A 695 -46.89 7.71 2.87
C PHE A 695 -47.31 8.88 3.79
N ARG A 696 -48.52 8.81 4.34
CA ARG A 696 -49.10 9.90 5.17
C ARG A 696 -48.45 10.09 6.54
N VAL A 697 -47.59 9.16 6.98
CA VAL A 697 -46.97 9.20 8.32
C VAL A 697 -45.78 10.16 8.34
N ASN A 698 -44.93 10.10 7.33
CA ASN A 698 -43.67 10.84 7.22
C ASN A 698 -43.57 11.72 5.96
N ASN A 699 -44.66 11.88 5.20
CA ASN A 699 -44.71 12.59 3.91
C ASN A 699 -43.72 12.09 2.83
N LEU A 700 -43.28 10.82 2.91
CA LEU A 700 -42.49 10.22 1.83
C LEU A 700 -43.37 10.02 0.58
N VAL A 701 -42.93 10.53 -0.56
CA VAL A 701 -43.56 10.35 -1.86
C VAL A 701 -42.68 9.48 -2.75
N VAL A 702 -43.22 8.39 -3.26
CA VAL A 702 -42.61 7.58 -4.32
C VAL A 702 -43.23 7.99 -5.66
N THR A 703 -42.40 8.35 -6.64
CA THR A 703 -42.82 8.90 -7.94
C THR A 703 -42.69 7.92 -9.10
N ASN A 704 -41.74 6.99 -9.03
CA ASN A 704 -41.53 6.00 -10.09
C ASN A 704 -40.93 4.71 -9.52
N ILE A 705 -41.16 3.61 -10.24
CA ILE A 705 -40.68 2.27 -9.90
C ILE A 705 -40.00 1.68 -11.13
N ASP A 706 -38.68 1.68 -11.11
CA ASP A 706 -37.84 1.14 -12.17
C ASP A 706 -37.53 -0.33 -11.87
N ILE A 707 -38.00 -1.23 -12.74
CA ILE A 707 -37.74 -2.67 -12.65
C ILE A 707 -36.35 -2.91 -13.25
N GLN A 708 -35.36 -3.23 -12.42
CA GLN A 708 -33.97 -3.44 -12.85
C GLN A 708 -33.74 -4.86 -13.36
N SER A 709 -34.30 -5.87 -12.68
CA SER A 709 -34.28 -7.26 -13.14
C SER A 709 -35.47 -8.07 -12.61
N VAL A 710 -35.84 -9.09 -13.38
CA VAL A 710 -36.85 -10.11 -13.06
C VAL A 710 -36.23 -11.46 -13.42
N GLU A 711 -35.71 -12.19 -12.44
CA GLU A 711 -34.96 -13.42 -12.67
C GLU A 711 -35.64 -14.61 -11.98
N PRO A 712 -35.84 -15.76 -12.64
CA PRO A 712 -36.28 -16.96 -11.97
C PRO A 712 -35.22 -17.48 -10.99
N VAL A 713 -35.62 -17.79 -9.76
CA VAL A 713 -34.75 -18.32 -8.71
C VAL A 713 -34.36 -19.78 -9.01
N ASP A 714 -35.29 -20.54 -9.60
CA ASP A 714 -35.11 -21.97 -9.84
C ASP A 714 -34.41 -22.22 -11.18
N GLU A 715 -33.18 -22.73 -11.17
CA GLU A 715 -32.37 -22.99 -12.39
C GLU A 715 -33.09 -23.82 -13.46
N GLU A 716 -33.99 -24.71 -13.07
CA GLU A 716 -34.76 -25.55 -14.01
C GLU A 716 -35.75 -24.72 -14.84
N THR A 717 -36.35 -23.69 -14.24
CA THR A 717 -37.24 -22.75 -14.96
C THR A 717 -36.42 -21.87 -15.90
N LEU A 718 -35.23 -21.42 -15.49
CA LEU A 718 -34.28 -20.69 -16.34
C LEU A 718 -33.82 -21.53 -17.54
N LYS A 719 -33.45 -22.79 -17.32
CA LYS A 719 -33.06 -23.74 -18.40
C LYS A 719 -34.22 -24.01 -19.35
N SER A 720 -35.47 -24.04 -18.85
CA SER A 720 -36.68 -24.21 -19.66
C SER A 720 -36.98 -22.98 -20.52
N LEU A 721 -36.79 -21.77 -19.97
CA LEU A 721 -36.85 -20.51 -20.72
C LEU A 721 -35.78 -20.44 -21.81
N GLN A 722 -34.52 -20.78 -21.50
CA GLN A 722 -33.43 -20.82 -22.48
C GLN A 722 -33.74 -21.76 -23.65
N LYS A 723 -34.28 -22.96 -23.38
CA LYS A 723 -34.75 -23.89 -24.42
C LYS A 723 -35.87 -23.28 -25.26
N SER A 724 -36.82 -22.56 -24.64
CA SER A 724 -37.90 -21.88 -25.37
C SER A 724 -37.38 -20.79 -26.29
N VAL A 725 -36.42 -19.97 -25.86
CA VAL A 725 -35.76 -18.96 -26.70
C VAL A 725 -34.96 -19.60 -27.83
N GLN A 726 -34.23 -20.69 -27.56
CA GLN A 726 -33.51 -21.43 -28.59
C GLN A 726 -34.46 -21.99 -29.66
N LEU A 727 -35.59 -22.57 -29.25
CA LEU A 727 -36.64 -23.03 -30.16
C LEU A 727 -37.27 -21.89 -30.96
N ALA A 728 -37.51 -20.73 -30.35
CA ALA A 728 -38.02 -19.55 -31.06
C ALA A 728 -37.04 -19.07 -32.14
N ILE A 729 -35.74 -18.99 -31.81
CA ILE A 729 -34.69 -18.66 -32.79
C ILE A 729 -34.65 -19.71 -33.91
N GLN A 730 -34.68 -21.00 -33.58
CA GLN A 730 -34.72 -22.07 -34.57
C GLN A 730 -35.92 -21.93 -35.52
N ILE A 731 -37.12 -21.71 -34.98
CA ILE A 731 -38.35 -21.49 -35.77
C ILE A 731 -38.20 -20.28 -36.69
N THR A 732 -37.60 -19.16 -36.23
CA THR A 732 -37.36 -18.00 -37.10
C THR A 732 -36.32 -18.28 -38.18
N THR A 733 -35.27 -19.05 -37.88
CA THR A 733 -34.24 -19.46 -38.84
C THR A 733 -34.81 -20.41 -39.89
N ASP A 734 -35.55 -21.45 -39.47
CA ASP A 734 -36.21 -22.41 -40.35
C ASP A 734 -37.24 -21.72 -41.25
N ALA A 735 -37.97 -20.73 -40.72
CA ALA A 735 -38.91 -19.92 -41.48
C ALA A 735 -38.21 -19.02 -42.51
N GLN A 736 -37.08 -18.40 -42.16
CA GLN A 736 -36.25 -17.62 -43.10
C GLN A 736 -35.61 -18.51 -44.16
N GLU A 737 -35.10 -19.69 -43.80
CA GLU A 737 -34.54 -20.66 -44.74
C GLU A 737 -35.62 -21.18 -45.70
N ALA A 738 -36.80 -21.53 -45.19
CA ALA A 738 -37.93 -21.96 -46.01
C ALA A 738 -38.44 -20.84 -46.94
N ALA A 739 -38.40 -19.58 -46.50
CA ALA A 739 -38.72 -18.43 -47.35
C ALA A 739 -37.66 -18.25 -48.46
N ALA A 740 -36.38 -18.25 -48.10
CA ALA A 740 -35.28 -18.11 -49.06
C ALA A 740 -35.24 -19.26 -50.09
N ARG A 741 -35.49 -20.51 -49.67
CA ARG A 741 -35.64 -21.66 -50.56
C ARG A 741 -36.80 -21.47 -51.54
N ARG A 742 -37.98 -21.04 -51.07
CA ARG A 742 -39.15 -20.76 -51.93
C ARG A 742 -38.90 -19.62 -52.92
N ASP A 743 -38.22 -18.56 -52.49
CA ASP A 743 -37.84 -17.45 -53.38
C ASP A 743 -36.84 -17.90 -54.45
N ALA A 744 -35.85 -18.75 -54.08
CA ALA A 744 -34.92 -19.36 -55.03
C ALA A 744 -35.63 -20.29 -56.04
N GLU A 745 -36.50 -21.18 -55.56
CA GLU A 745 -37.33 -22.06 -56.41
C GLU A 745 -38.22 -21.25 -57.36
N ARG A 746 -38.81 -20.14 -56.90
CA ARG A 746 -39.59 -19.23 -57.76
C ARG A 746 -38.74 -18.62 -58.87
N ILE A 747 -37.54 -18.12 -58.53
CA ILE A 747 -36.61 -17.51 -59.50
C ILE A 747 -36.13 -18.57 -60.51
N GLU A 748 -35.81 -19.79 -60.06
CA GLU A 748 -35.41 -20.89 -60.92
C GLU A 748 -36.55 -21.28 -61.90
N GLN A 749 -37.79 -21.35 -61.40
CA GLN A 749 -38.96 -21.68 -62.22
C GLN A 749 -39.31 -20.56 -63.20
N GLU A 750 -39.16 -19.29 -62.83
CA GLU A 750 -39.30 -18.15 -63.75
C GLU A 750 -38.22 -18.19 -64.85
N ALA A 751 -36.96 -18.49 -64.48
CA ALA A 751 -35.86 -18.62 -65.43
C ALA A 751 -36.10 -19.79 -66.41
N LYS A 752 -36.55 -20.95 -65.94
CA LYS A 752 -36.96 -22.09 -66.79
C LYS A 752 -38.10 -21.71 -67.74
N ALA A 753 -39.17 -21.12 -67.21
CA ALA A 753 -40.32 -20.70 -68.03
C ALA A 753 -39.99 -19.57 -69.03
N ARG A 754 -38.92 -18.80 -68.79
CA ARG A 754 -38.38 -17.82 -69.73
C ARG A 754 -37.53 -18.49 -70.81
N LEU A 755 -36.66 -19.42 -70.43
CA LEU A 755 -35.85 -20.22 -71.35
C LEU A 755 -36.74 -21.05 -72.31
N GLU A 756 -37.75 -21.75 -71.79
CA GLU A 756 -38.69 -22.53 -72.61
C GLU A 756 -39.47 -21.64 -73.59
N ARG A 757 -39.95 -20.48 -73.15
CA ARG A 757 -40.58 -19.50 -74.05
C ARG A 757 -39.62 -19.02 -75.14
N GLN A 758 -38.36 -18.78 -74.82
CA GLN A 758 -37.35 -18.39 -75.80
C GLN A 758 -37.08 -19.53 -76.81
N ILE A 759 -36.92 -20.78 -76.34
CA ILE A 759 -36.80 -21.96 -77.22
C ILE A 759 -38.02 -22.11 -78.14
N ILE A 760 -39.24 -21.83 -77.66
CA ILE A 760 -40.47 -21.86 -78.47
C ILE A 760 -40.46 -20.73 -79.51
N VAL A 761 -40.02 -19.53 -79.16
CA VAL A 761 -39.90 -18.39 -80.11
C VAL A 761 -38.84 -18.69 -81.17
N ASP A 762 -37.67 -19.20 -80.79
CA ASP A 762 -36.58 -19.53 -81.71
C ASP A 762 -36.99 -20.68 -82.66
N ARG A 763 -37.69 -21.70 -82.15
CA ARG A 763 -38.31 -22.75 -82.97
C ARG A 763 -39.41 -22.20 -83.88
N GLY A 764 -40.23 -21.28 -83.39
CA GLY A 764 -41.28 -20.63 -84.18
C GLY A 764 -40.70 -19.83 -85.35
N ALA A 765 -39.64 -19.05 -85.12
CA ALA A 765 -38.92 -18.35 -86.17
C ALA A 765 -38.31 -19.32 -87.21
N SER A 766 -37.67 -20.40 -86.73
CA SER A 766 -37.13 -21.46 -87.59
C SER A 766 -38.21 -22.13 -88.45
N GLU A 767 -39.38 -22.44 -87.89
CA GLU A 767 -40.49 -23.04 -88.64
C GLU A 767 -41.19 -22.04 -89.60
N VAL A 768 -41.14 -20.72 -89.34
CA VAL A 768 -41.58 -19.70 -90.31
C VAL A 768 -40.65 -19.64 -91.52
N GLU A 769 -39.33 -19.61 -91.31
CA GLU A 769 -38.34 -19.69 -92.41
C GLU A 769 -38.45 -21.02 -93.16
N ARG A 770 -38.64 -22.13 -92.44
CA ARG A 770 -38.87 -23.45 -93.04
C ARG A 770 -40.14 -23.50 -93.88
N LYS A 771 -41.23 -22.85 -93.45
CA LYS A 771 -42.45 -22.72 -94.24
C LYS A 771 -42.20 -21.97 -95.54
N GLN A 772 -41.46 -20.87 -95.52
CA GLN A 772 -41.10 -20.12 -96.74
C GLN A 772 -40.28 -21.00 -97.69
N LEU A 773 -39.31 -21.75 -97.17
CA LEU A 773 -38.53 -22.71 -97.96
C LEU A 773 -39.43 -23.81 -98.58
N LEU A 774 -40.37 -24.37 -97.83
CA LEU A 774 -41.32 -25.37 -98.32
C LEU A 774 -42.31 -24.80 -99.34
N GLU A 775 -42.73 -23.53 -99.21
CA GLU A 775 -43.55 -22.84 -100.20
C GLU A 775 -42.77 -22.66 -101.51
N LEU A 776 -41.51 -22.22 -101.45
CA LEU A 776 -40.62 -22.11 -102.61
C LEU A 776 -40.30 -23.48 -103.24
N GLU A 777 -40.11 -24.54 -102.45
CA GLU A 777 -39.95 -25.91 -102.97
C GLU A 777 -41.23 -26.41 -103.66
N ALA A 778 -42.41 -26.13 -103.10
CA ALA A 778 -43.70 -26.50 -103.68
C ALA A 778 -43.99 -25.71 -104.98
N GLU A 779 -43.66 -24.41 -105.02
CA GLU A 779 -43.74 -23.60 -106.25
C GLU A 779 -42.80 -24.13 -107.33
N ASN A 780 -41.54 -24.43 -106.99
CA ASN A 780 -40.59 -25.04 -107.93
C ASN A 780 -41.08 -26.41 -108.43
N ALA A 781 -41.62 -27.25 -107.55
CA ALA A 781 -42.20 -28.54 -107.92
C ALA A 781 -43.43 -28.39 -108.84
N ALA A 782 -44.29 -27.40 -108.59
CA ALA A 782 -45.43 -27.08 -109.44
C ALA A 782 -44.99 -26.55 -110.82
N ILE A 783 -43.97 -25.69 -110.88
CA ILE A 783 -43.37 -25.21 -112.13
C ILE A 783 -42.74 -26.37 -112.91
N GLN A 784 -42.03 -27.28 -112.24
CA GLN A 784 -41.46 -28.48 -112.88
C GLN A 784 -42.56 -29.40 -113.41
N ALA A 785 -43.57 -29.72 -112.61
CA ALA A 785 -44.67 -30.60 -113.02
C ALA A 785 -45.49 -30.01 -114.19
N THR A 786 -45.82 -28.72 -114.13
CA THR A 786 -46.53 -28.03 -115.22
C THR A 786 -45.65 -27.87 -116.46
N GLY A 787 -44.34 -27.64 -116.31
CA GLY A 787 -43.38 -27.61 -117.39
C GLY A 787 -43.27 -28.95 -118.13
N VAL A 788 -43.12 -30.06 -117.39
CA VAL A 788 -43.10 -31.42 -117.95
C VAL A 788 -44.42 -31.74 -118.64
N ALA A 789 -45.56 -31.52 -117.98
CA ALA A 789 -46.87 -31.81 -118.55
C ALA A 789 -47.17 -30.96 -119.80
N SER A 790 -46.81 -29.67 -119.81
CA SER A 790 -46.98 -28.82 -120.99
C SER A 790 -46.03 -29.19 -122.12
N ALA A 791 -44.81 -29.64 -121.84
CA ALA A 791 -43.87 -30.11 -122.86
C ALA A 791 -44.37 -31.42 -123.49
N GLU A 792 -44.82 -32.37 -122.67
CA GLU A 792 -45.37 -33.64 -123.14
C GLU A 792 -46.67 -33.45 -123.94
N ALA A 793 -47.56 -32.56 -123.48
CA ALA A 793 -48.80 -32.24 -124.19
C ALA A 793 -48.54 -31.56 -125.55
N ARG A 794 -47.57 -30.65 -125.63
CA ARG A 794 -47.16 -30.04 -126.91
C ARG A 794 -46.55 -31.07 -127.86
N ALA A 795 -45.63 -31.91 -127.37
CA ALA A 795 -45.02 -32.97 -128.17
C ALA A 795 -46.08 -33.98 -128.70
N LYS A 796 -47.06 -34.34 -127.88
CA LYS A 796 -48.21 -35.18 -128.30
C LYS A 796 -49.10 -34.49 -129.33
N ALA A 797 -49.36 -33.19 -129.18
CA ALA A 797 -50.17 -32.42 -130.14
C ALA A 797 -49.46 -32.28 -131.50
N GLU A 798 -48.16 -31.98 -131.52
CA GLU A 798 -47.34 -31.93 -132.74
C GLU A 798 -47.26 -33.31 -133.42
N ALA A 799 -47.04 -34.37 -132.64
CA ALA A 799 -47.04 -35.74 -133.18
C ALA A 799 -48.40 -36.13 -133.81
N ALA A 800 -49.51 -35.77 -133.16
CA ALA A 800 -50.85 -35.99 -133.69
C ALA A 800 -51.14 -35.15 -134.95
N GLN A 801 -50.64 -33.91 -135.01
CA GLN A 801 -50.75 -33.05 -136.19
C GLN A 801 -49.99 -33.65 -137.39
N ILE A 802 -48.76 -34.13 -137.17
CA ILE A 802 -47.96 -34.80 -138.20
C ILE A 802 -48.65 -36.09 -138.68
N GLN A 803 -49.20 -36.90 -137.76
CA GLN A 803 -49.96 -38.10 -138.11
C GLN A 803 -51.23 -37.77 -138.91
N GLY A 804 -51.95 -36.71 -138.55
CA GLY A 804 -53.12 -36.24 -139.29
C GLY A 804 -52.79 -35.82 -140.72
N GLN A 805 -51.70 -35.06 -140.92
CA GLN A 805 -51.23 -34.69 -142.25
C GLN A 805 -50.73 -35.90 -143.05
N LEU A 806 -50.03 -36.84 -142.42
CA LEU A 806 -49.62 -38.10 -143.06
C LEU A 806 -50.84 -38.91 -143.53
N ALA A 807 -51.89 -39.00 -142.71
CA ALA A 807 -53.12 -39.74 -143.05
C ALA A 807 -53.88 -39.11 -144.22
N VAL A 808 -53.96 -37.78 -144.30
CA VAL A 808 -54.54 -37.08 -145.46
C VAL A 808 -53.72 -37.36 -146.72
N ASN A 809 -52.40 -37.19 -146.67
CA ASN A 809 -51.52 -37.44 -147.82
C ASN A 809 -51.59 -38.91 -148.29
N LEU A 810 -51.69 -39.87 -147.34
CA LEU A 810 -51.84 -41.29 -147.67
C LEU A 810 -53.19 -41.59 -148.32
N ALA A 811 -54.28 -40.99 -147.84
CA ALA A 811 -55.60 -41.11 -148.47
C ALA A 811 -55.63 -40.52 -149.89
N GLU A 812 -54.97 -39.38 -150.12
CA GLU A 812 -54.81 -38.81 -151.48
C GLU A 812 -54.08 -39.77 -152.42
N GLN A 813 -52.98 -40.38 -151.97
CA GLN A 813 -52.23 -41.39 -152.73
C GLN A 813 -53.04 -42.67 -152.98
N GLU A 814 -53.84 -43.12 -152.01
CA GLU A 814 -54.74 -44.29 -152.19
C GLU A 814 -55.85 -44.00 -153.21
N VAL A 815 -56.46 -42.81 -153.18
CA VAL A 815 -57.47 -42.39 -154.16
C VAL A 815 -56.87 -42.34 -155.57
N GLU A 816 -55.66 -41.81 -155.72
CA GLU A 816 -54.96 -41.79 -157.02
C GLU A 816 -54.62 -43.22 -157.51
N ALA A 817 -54.16 -44.11 -156.62
CA ALA A 817 -53.90 -45.50 -156.95
C ALA A 817 -55.18 -46.26 -157.35
N VAL A 818 -56.31 -46.01 -156.69
CA VAL A 818 -57.62 -46.59 -157.05
C VAL A 818 -58.10 -46.07 -158.40
N ARG A 819 -57.95 -44.76 -158.69
CA ARG A 819 -58.28 -44.17 -159.99
C ARG A 819 -57.52 -44.88 -161.12
N ILE A 820 -56.20 -45.04 -160.98
CA ILE A 820 -55.35 -45.71 -161.98
C ILE A 820 -55.77 -47.18 -162.18
N ARG A 821 -56.10 -47.90 -161.11
CA ARG A 821 -56.58 -49.30 -161.21
C ARG A 821 -57.89 -49.39 -162.00
N HIS A 822 -58.88 -48.56 -161.68
CA HIS A 822 -60.16 -48.57 -162.39
C HIS A 822 -60.05 -48.10 -163.85
N GLU A 823 -59.18 -47.14 -164.16
CA GLU A 823 -58.89 -46.76 -165.55
C GLU A 823 -58.32 -47.94 -166.35
N ALA A 824 -57.40 -48.72 -165.77
CA ALA A 824 -56.85 -49.92 -166.38
C ALA A 824 -57.89 -51.06 -166.54
N GLU A 825 -58.73 -51.31 -165.52
CA GLU A 825 -59.82 -52.29 -165.60
C GLU A 825 -60.84 -51.92 -166.69
N MET A 826 -61.24 -50.65 -166.77
CA MET A 826 -62.15 -50.15 -167.80
C MET A 826 -61.55 -50.26 -169.21
N ALA A 827 -60.25 -50.04 -169.36
CA ALA A 827 -59.56 -50.25 -170.64
C ALA A 827 -59.56 -51.73 -171.06
N GLN A 828 -59.29 -52.66 -170.13
CA GLN A 828 -59.38 -54.10 -170.40
C GLN A 828 -60.80 -54.55 -170.75
N LEU A 829 -61.81 -54.07 -170.01
CA LEU A 829 -63.22 -54.39 -170.28
C LEU A 829 -63.68 -53.91 -171.66
N ARG A 830 -63.32 -52.67 -172.06
CA ARG A 830 -63.61 -52.15 -173.40
C ARG A 830 -62.96 -52.98 -174.50
N ALA A 831 -61.66 -53.27 -174.38
CA ALA A 831 -60.94 -54.08 -175.36
C ALA A 831 -61.55 -55.49 -175.51
N ARG A 832 -62.01 -56.10 -174.40
CA ARG A 832 -62.72 -57.39 -174.42
C ARG A 832 -64.06 -57.30 -175.14
N GLN A 833 -64.89 -56.29 -174.83
CA GLN A 833 -66.19 -56.09 -175.48
C GLN A 833 -66.06 -55.77 -176.98
N GLU A 834 -65.05 -54.99 -177.37
CA GLU A 834 -64.78 -54.70 -178.79
C GLU A 834 -64.39 -55.97 -179.58
N ALA A 835 -63.58 -56.86 -178.99
CA ALA A 835 -63.24 -58.15 -179.59
C ALA A 835 -64.45 -59.09 -179.70
N GLU A 836 -65.32 -59.12 -178.69
CA GLU A 836 -66.53 -59.94 -178.65
C GLU A 836 -67.58 -59.46 -179.68
N LEU A 837 -67.80 -58.15 -179.78
CA LEU A 837 -68.62 -57.52 -180.83
C LEU A 837 -68.06 -57.75 -182.24
N ALA A 838 -66.74 -57.68 -182.42
CA ALA A 838 -66.10 -57.97 -183.71
C ALA A 838 -66.33 -59.44 -184.13
N HIS A 839 -66.23 -60.38 -183.18
CA HIS A 839 -66.50 -61.80 -183.40
C HIS A 839 -67.98 -62.06 -183.74
N GLN A 840 -68.94 -61.50 -183.00
CA GLN A 840 -70.37 -61.60 -183.32
C GLN A 840 -70.70 -61.01 -184.69
N ARG A 841 -70.14 -59.84 -185.05
CA ARG A 841 -70.34 -59.24 -186.38
C ARG A 841 -69.82 -60.14 -187.50
N ALA A 842 -68.66 -60.76 -187.32
CA ALA A 842 -68.09 -61.70 -188.27
C ALA A 842 -68.99 -62.94 -188.46
N LEU A 843 -69.45 -63.56 -187.36
CA LEU A 843 -70.40 -64.69 -187.41
C LEU A 843 -71.69 -64.33 -188.17
N ASN A 844 -72.34 -63.22 -187.80
CA ASN A 844 -73.58 -62.78 -188.45
C ASN A 844 -73.39 -62.51 -189.95
N SER A 845 -72.23 -61.94 -190.34
CA SER A 845 -71.91 -61.71 -191.76
C SER A 845 -71.77 -63.04 -192.53
N LEU A 846 -71.14 -64.05 -191.91
CA LEU A 846 -70.97 -65.38 -192.49
C LEU A 846 -72.31 -66.12 -192.66
N GLU A 847 -73.23 -65.98 -191.69
CA GLU A 847 -74.58 -66.55 -191.78
C GLU A 847 -75.41 -65.91 -192.91
N ILE A 848 -75.36 -64.58 -193.03
CA ILE A 848 -76.02 -63.85 -194.13
C ILE A 848 -75.46 -64.29 -195.48
N GLU A 849 -74.13 -64.42 -195.60
CA GLU A 849 -73.47 -64.81 -196.85
C GLU A 849 -73.82 -66.26 -197.24
N LYS A 850 -73.80 -67.19 -196.26
CA LYS A 850 -74.25 -68.58 -196.44
C LYS A 850 -75.72 -68.65 -196.88
N ALA A 851 -76.61 -67.91 -196.23
CA ALA A 851 -78.03 -67.88 -196.58
C ALA A 851 -78.25 -67.33 -198.01
N ARG A 852 -77.49 -66.30 -198.39
CA ARG A 852 -77.54 -65.68 -199.72
C ARG A 852 -77.07 -66.64 -200.82
N GLN A 853 -75.96 -67.33 -200.61
CA GLN A 853 -75.46 -68.34 -201.54
C GLN A 853 -76.44 -69.51 -201.70
N MET A 854 -77.03 -70.01 -200.60
CA MET A 854 -78.05 -71.06 -200.65
C MET A 854 -79.29 -70.61 -201.45
N ALA A 855 -79.75 -69.37 -201.27
CA ALA A 855 -80.86 -68.81 -202.04
C ALA A 855 -80.53 -68.71 -203.54
N GLU A 856 -79.32 -68.26 -203.88
CA GLU A 856 -78.84 -68.13 -205.26
C GLU A 856 -78.69 -69.48 -205.98
N ILE A 857 -78.19 -70.51 -205.28
CA ILE A 857 -78.13 -71.90 -205.77
C ILE A 857 -79.55 -72.43 -206.03
N THR A 858 -80.49 -72.26 -205.10
CA THR A 858 -81.87 -72.74 -205.31
C THR A 858 -82.61 -72.00 -206.42
N GLY A 859 -82.36 -70.69 -206.57
CA GLY A 859 -82.92 -69.89 -207.67
C GLY A 859 -82.38 -70.30 -209.04
N THR A 860 -81.07 -70.52 -209.16
CA THR A 860 -80.44 -70.97 -210.41
C THR A 860 -80.84 -72.40 -210.78
N GLU A 861 -80.95 -73.32 -209.81
CA GLU A 861 -81.43 -74.68 -210.05
C GLU A 861 -82.89 -74.69 -210.55
N PHE A 862 -83.74 -73.81 -210.02
CA PHE A 862 -85.11 -73.63 -210.51
C PHE A 862 -85.14 -73.03 -211.93
N GLN A 863 -84.32 -72.01 -212.21
CA GLN A 863 -84.22 -71.41 -213.54
C GLN A 863 -83.80 -72.43 -214.61
N GLN A 864 -82.75 -73.22 -214.34
CA GLN A 864 -82.29 -74.26 -215.27
C GLN A 864 -83.37 -75.30 -215.58
N LYS A 865 -84.16 -75.71 -214.58
CA LYS A 865 -85.30 -76.62 -214.76
C LYS A 865 -86.40 -76.03 -215.65
N VAL A 866 -86.62 -74.71 -215.61
CA VAL A 866 -87.61 -74.02 -216.46
C VAL A 866 -87.09 -73.81 -217.89
N GLU A 867 -85.83 -73.40 -218.05
CA GLU A 867 -85.24 -73.16 -219.39
C GLU A 867 -85.12 -74.43 -220.23
N ALA A 868 -84.69 -75.55 -219.63
CA ALA A 868 -84.42 -76.79 -220.37
C ALA A 868 -85.68 -77.45 -220.94
N LEU A 869 -86.83 -77.30 -220.28
CA LEU A 869 -88.12 -77.70 -220.84
C LEU A 869 -88.51 -76.79 -222.02
N GLY A 870 -88.19 -75.50 -221.95
CA GLY A 870 -88.48 -74.53 -223.00
C GLY A 870 -89.92 -74.01 -222.96
N ALA A 871 -90.11 -72.72 -223.25
CA ALA A 871 -91.38 -72.02 -223.01
C ALA A 871 -92.58 -72.62 -223.76
N GLU A 872 -92.43 -72.96 -225.05
CA GLU A 872 -93.50 -73.60 -225.82
C GLU A 872 -93.78 -75.04 -225.33
N THR A 873 -92.80 -75.75 -224.78
CA THR A 873 -93.02 -77.12 -224.25
C THR A 873 -93.69 -77.11 -222.87
N ILE A 874 -93.36 -76.16 -222.00
CA ILE A 874 -94.11 -75.96 -220.74
C ILE A 874 -95.54 -75.52 -221.05
N ARG A 875 -95.74 -74.70 -222.09
CA ARG A 875 -97.07 -74.33 -222.60
C ARG A 875 -97.83 -75.52 -223.20
N ALA A 876 -97.14 -76.42 -223.91
CA ALA A 876 -97.72 -77.67 -224.42
C ALA A 876 -98.13 -78.62 -223.28
N ILE A 877 -97.30 -78.77 -222.24
CA ILE A 877 -97.64 -79.51 -221.01
C ILE A 877 -98.88 -78.90 -220.31
N ALA A 878 -99.10 -77.59 -220.43
CA ALA A 878 -100.29 -76.92 -219.93
C ALA A 878 -101.57 -77.07 -220.80
N GLN A 879 -101.48 -77.51 -222.07
CA GLN A 879 -102.64 -77.67 -222.97
C GLN A 879 -102.96 -79.11 -223.39
N ALA A 880 -102.06 -80.08 -223.24
CA ALA A 880 -102.27 -81.45 -223.72
C ALA A 880 -103.31 -82.30 -222.96
N GLY A 881 -103.67 -81.91 -221.72
CA GLY A 881 -104.60 -82.66 -220.87
C GLY A 881 -106.06 -82.71 -221.39
N PRO A 882 -106.69 -81.57 -221.72
CA PRO A 882 -108.09 -81.53 -222.17
C PRO A 882 -108.36 -82.19 -223.54
N GLU A 883 -107.42 -82.12 -224.49
CA GLU A 883 -107.69 -82.55 -225.89
C GLU A 883 -107.69 -84.06 -226.11
N MET A 884 -106.82 -84.84 -225.45
CA MET A 884 -106.83 -86.30 -225.62
C MET A 884 -108.02 -86.94 -224.91
N GLN A 885 -108.42 -86.40 -223.76
CA GLN A 885 -109.63 -86.83 -223.06
C GLN A 885 -110.88 -86.55 -223.92
N ALA A 886 -110.87 -85.47 -224.73
CA ALA A 886 -111.90 -85.18 -225.72
C ALA A 886 -112.03 -86.19 -226.87
N ARG A 887 -111.15 -87.19 -227.02
CA ARG A 887 -111.33 -88.28 -228.01
C ARG A 887 -112.13 -89.49 -227.52
N LEU A 888 -112.58 -89.50 -226.27
CA LEU A 888 -113.68 -90.39 -225.83
C LEU A 888 -115.05 -89.98 -226.42
N LEU A 889 -115.13 -88.87 -227.17
CA LEU A 889 -116.35 -88.08 -227.36
C LEU A 889 -117.23 -88.40 -228.56
N GLU A 890 -116.64 -88.46 -229.74
CA GLU A 890 -117.40 -88.23 -230.96
C GLU A 890 -117.64 -89.48 -231.81
N GLY A 891 -117.35 -90.66 -231.24
CA GLY A 891 -117.89 -91.91 -231.77
C GLY A 891 -119.42 -91.96 -231.73
N LEU A 892 -120.07 -91.14 -230.88
CA LEU A 892 -121.54 -90.94 -230.86
C LEU A 892 -122.29 -92.23 -230.58
N GLY A 893 -121.72 -93.01 -229.65
CA GLY A 893 -122.23 -94.27 -229.11
C GLY A 893 -121.93 -94.59 -227.63
N LEU A 894 -120.73 -94.47 -227.00
CA LEU A 894 -119.44 -93.79 -227.24
C LEU A 894 -119.48 -92.28 -226.86
N GLN A 895 -119.51 -91.98 -225.55
CA GLN A 895 -119.94 -90.73 -224.89
C GLN A 895 -119.05 -90.31 -223.68
N SER A 896 -119.20 -89.07 -223.15
CA SER A 896 -118.01 -88.24 -222.90
C SER A 896 -118.10 -86.80 -222.34
N VAL A 897 -117.07 -86.43 -221.57
CA VAL A 897 -116.12 -85.27 -221.74
C VAL A 897 -116.39 -83.85 -221.21
N LEU A 898 -115.26 -83.29 -220.69
CA LEU A 898 -115.02 -81.90 -220.26
C LEU A 898 -116.10 -81.48 -219.20
N ILE A 899 -116.33 -80.23 -218.83
CA ILE A 899 -115.85 -78.91 -219.28
C ILE A 899 -115.72 -78.02 -218.04
N THR A 900 -115.12 -76.86 -218.17
CA THR A 900 -113.71 -76.65 -217.91
C THR A 900 -113.72 -75.55 -216.87
N ASP A 901 -113.32 -75.89 -215.66
CA ASP A 901 -113.25 -74.93 -214.57
C ASP A 901 -111.87 -74.25 -214.60
N GLY A 902 -111.83 -72.93 -214.45
CA GLY A 902 -110.85 -72.09 -215.17
C GLY A 902 -109.66 -71.52 -214.41
N LYS A 903 -109.67 -71.50 -213.06
CA LYS A 903 -108.48 -71.23 -212.22
C LYS A 903 -108.60 -71.71 -210.76
N SER A 904 -109.80 -72.13 -210.35
CA SER A 904 -110.15 -73.55 -210.08
C SER A 904 -109.22 -74.58 -210.76
N PRO A 905 -108.93 -75.78 -210.18
CA PRO A 905 -109.92 -76.74 -209.62
C PRO A 905 -109.50 -77.46 -208.30
N ILE A 906 -110.31 -78.43 -207.85
CA ILE A 906 -110.16 -79.21 -206.59
C ILE A 906 -109.25 -80.46 -206.76
N ASN A 907 -108.43 -80.79 -205.75
CA ASN A 907 -107.70 -82.07 -205.67
C ASN A 907 -107.69 -82.66 -204.23
N LEU A 908 -107.95 -83.96 -204.08
CA LEU A 908 -108.42 -84.62 -202.84
C LEU A 908 -107.39 -85.54 -202.15
N PHE A 909 -106.08 -85.28 -202.27
CA PHE A 909 -105.04 -86.28 -201.95
C PHE A 909 -103.91 -85.88 -200.96
N GLY A 910 -103.94 -84.68 -200.34
CA GLY A 910 -102.79 -84.17 -199.55
C GLY A 910 -102.85 -84.33 -198.02
N THR A 911 -104.00 -84.63 -197.42
CA THR A 911 -104.28 -84.43 -195.98
C THR A 911 -103.79 -85.54 -195.03
N ALA A 912 -102.70 -86.24 -195.36
CA ALA A 912 -102.21 -87.37 -194.55
C ALA A 912 -100.68 -87.59 -194.66
N ASN A 913 -99.89 -86.81 -193.92
CA ASN A 913 -98.59 -87.19 -193.32
C ASN A 913 -97.98 -85.97 -192.59
N GLY A 914 -97.41 -86.15 -191.39
CA GLY A 914 -96.77 -85.05 -190.63
C GLY A 914 -96.92 -85.11 -189.11
N LEU A 915 -97.72 -86.03 -188.58
CA LEU A 915 -97.59 -86.48 -187.19
C LEU A 915 -96.39 -87.43 -187.06
N ILE A 916 -95.64 -87.30 -185.96
CA ILE A 916 -94.53 -88.15 -185.45
C ILE A 916 -93.09 -87.62 -185.72
N ASN A 917 -92.42 -87.27 -184.61
CA ASN A 917 -90.96 -87.24 -184.32
C ASN A 917 -90.10 -86.00 -184.68
N PRO A 918 -88.99 -85.73 -183.93
CA PRO A 918 -89.09 -85.05 -182.61
C PRO A 918 -87.95 -84.01 -182.33
N VAL A 919 -87.92 -83.49 -181.09
CA VAL A 919 -86.78 -82.81 -180.41
C VAL A 919 -86.50 -81.33 -180.74
N MET A 920 -86.05 -80.63 -179.69
CA MET A 920 -85.47 -79.26 -179.61
C MET A 920 -84.29 -79.02 -180.59
N PRO A 921 -83.79 -77.77 -180.78
CA PRO A 921 -82.98 -77.02 -179.78
C PRO A 921 -83.59 -75.65 -179.41
N GLN A 922 -83.45 -75.11 -178.18
CA GLN A 922 -82.29 -74.45 -177.55
C GLN A 922 -81.77 -73.15 -178.21
N VAL A 923 -81.44 -72.17 -177.34
CA VAL A 923 -80.56 -71.00 -177.54
C VAL A 923 -81.14 -69.93 -178.48
N ASN A 924 -81.59 -68.77 -177.97
CA ASN A 924 -80.84 -67.64 -177.36
C ASN A 924 -79.93 -66.92 -178.36
N ASN A 925 -80.01 -65.59 -178.40
CA ASN A 925 -78.97 -64.69 -177.88
C ASN A 925 -79.36 -63.22 -178.09
N GLU A 926 -79.01 -62.37 -177.12
CA GLU A 926 -78.10 -61.26 -177.39
C GLU A 926 -76.72 -61.67 -176.84
#